data_AF-A0A9P3PNV3-F1
#
_entry.id   AF-A0A9P3PNV3-F1
#
_cell.length_a   1.000
_cell.length_b   1.000
_cell.length_c   1.000
_cell.angle_alpha   90.00
_cell.angle_beta   90.00
_cell.angle_gamma   90.00
#
_symmetry.space_group_name_H-M   'P 1'
#
loop_
_entity.id
_entity.type
_entity.pdbx_description
1 polymer ?
#
loop_
_entity_poly.entity_id
_entity_poly.type
_entity_poly.pdbx_seq_one_letter_code
_entity_poly.pdbx_strand_id
1 'polypeptide(L)'
;MADEIVLPIPNLQLPQHLFVLSQPKLTHLHDNARKELLEGIALDQMSPYYKRITSTSSVLPLDAAMLATMEEANAAELKKLDERLAEAEKTEGESEISDALKARANYLTRIGDKEKAVEAQNLALEKTPGLGSRIDIVLTLVRIGFFFNDNDLLTANLIKAEALIDEGGDWDRRNRLKVYQGLHLISIRQFKRGGELFSDALSTFTATELLPYNDFVALTVIANALALGRVDLKKKVISAPEVNQVLPELPILGDLIKNLYDCHYDKFFIALATLEQTLLIPSRILSPHARFYVREMRILAYSQLLESYRSLTLESLSSAFGVSVEFVDNELSRFIANGRLHCSIDKVHGIVETTRPSLKNAQYETIVRQGDILLNEVQRLSKSMPPLPDELIKEILSPALQVSEEDFFSTSHTSPFSGFKQSTSAYLVVCRSWLRVATPLLYNVVVLRSAPQAKALERALLGNKLLGTFIKKIRVEGGFGLPMHNILACAPNATDLWLSLDLRTGDSVSGLCKGLPKSDPTRVILYDAKGSEVRDNAPSRKLIEMLRECIEFEWESLETVECPFMCHYRIPKYEPIAAALIRSCTMQTLVLQHPQPYITFFRFLTTASSLRRVRVVFRSTGDAADDAEAIAASKQLEERIQQSADFDDAFVRFEFEYPDNNTGNSASVASDLILPPRNPSFVPLQTAPVVIQHKIWNRILYFAMFVDEEKIELVLDDDNRTHLYGAEQSTKLNLLLVSKLFYKLGRPHSYRCLIITRAEQLQQIAELLEKDSTLGQHIRSLYTYVRCAKVIHVQKILERATRLVRFVSPTVDASPFIRDCGRQPPLLTFRGFTTLAKTAGSTLLELSGQLIERADAPKSPEPLFAFTALTHLEWNTPAKFDFRPEDVPGDALGKLETLSFSSHHDTFLRLLGYMDLPSLRRVLFTRLKRMEGTDEFLLKHGSKIIHLETRSADGVFTKCPALRVLCISGESLHSGSFVPHPALAKLIFTRTLSLGQIKTGFKCLGEIDFGMYPSLEEVQVYAIGWPTTEREIHKGYRAIWVTWSERLMNWKVKLTDRRGQHWIPRLK
;
A
#
# COMPACT_ATOMS: atom_id res chain seq x y z
N MET A 1 -24.80 -44.08 -8.99
CA MET A 1 -25.06 -43.50 -10.33
C MET A 1 -23.83 -43.83 -11.14
N ALA A 2 -23.97 -44.61 -12.21
CA ALA A 2 -22.83 -45.00 -13.04
C ALA A 2 -22.23 -43.71 -13.64
N ASP A 3 -20.93 -43.51 -13.46
CA ASP A 3 -20.22 -42.39 -14.08
C ASP A 3 -20.41 -42.48 -15.60
N GLU A 4 -21.09 -41.50 -16.19
CA GLU A 4 -21.24 -41.40 -17.65
C GLU A 4 -19.84 -41.27 -18.27
N ILE A 5 -19.41 -42.31 -18.99
CA ILE A 5 -18.16 -42.31 -19.75
C ILE A 5 -18.27 -41.19 -20.80
N VAL A 6 -17.45 -40.15 -20.67
CA VAL A 6 -17.42 -39.05 -21.64
C VAL A 6 -16.85 -39.57 -22.96
N LEU A 7 -17.67 -39.57 -24.00
CA LEU A 7 -17.25 -40.05 -25.32
C LEU A 7 -16.28 -39.06 -26.00
N PRO A 8 -15.32 -39.56 -26.82
CA PRO A 8 -14.36 -38.74 -27.56
C PRO A 8 -15.01 -38.04 -28.75
N ILE A 9 -15.82 -37.02 -28.49
CA ILE A 9 -16.56 -36.25 -29.49
C ILE A 9 -16.06 -34.79 -29.50
N PRO A 10 -15.54 -34.27 -30.63
CA PRO A 10 -15.26 -34.96 -31.88
C PRO A 10 -13.99 -35.84 -31.77
N ASN A 11 -13.85 -36.84 -32.64
CA ASN A 11 -12.70 -37.73 -32.65
C ASN A 11 -11.41 -37.00 -33.10
N LEU A 12 -10.50 -36.73 -32.14
CA LEU A 12 -9.26 -35.97 -32.36
C LEU A 12 -8.18 -36.74 -33.14
N GLN A 13 -8.34 -38.04 -33.39
CA GLN A 13 -7.43 -38.81 -34.23
C GLN A 13 -7.60 -38.48 -35.72
N LEU A 14 -8.79 -38.08 -36.17
CA LEU A 14 -9.05 -37.81 -37.59
C LEU A 14 -8.22 -36.63 -38.13
N PRO A 15 -8.15 -35.46 -37.46
CA PRO A 15 -7.26 -34.39 -37.88
C PRO A 15 -5.78 -34.75 -37.80
N GLN A 16 -5.40 -35.70 -36.93
CA GLN A 16 -4.04 -36.22 -36.82
C GLN A 16 -3.67 -37.05 -38.07
N HIS A 17 -4.55 -37.94 -38.53
CA HIS A 17 -4.34 -38.68 -39.79
C HIS A 17 -4.34 -37.75 -41.01
N LEU A 18 -5.24 -36.77 -41.06
CA LEU A 18 -5.24 -35.75 -42.11
C LEU A 18 -3.91 -34.98 -42.15
N PHE A 19 -3.36 -34.64 -40.98
CA PHE A 19 -2.07 -33.98 -40.88
C PHE A 19 -0.93 -34.86 -41.43
N VAL A 20 -0.88 -36.15 -41.08
CA VAL A 20 0.10 -37.09 -41.62
C VAL A 20 0.03 -37.16 -43.15
N LEU A 21 -1.18 -37.27 -43.71
CA LEU A 21 -1.42 -37.26 -45.15
C LEU A 21 -0.97 -35.96 -45.83
N SER A 22 -1.13 -34.82 -45.16
CA SER A 22 -0.69 -33.52 -45.69
C SER A 22 0.84 -33.35 -45.75
N GLN A 23 1.60 -34.18 -45.02
CA GLN A 23 3.05 -34.09 -44.98
C GLN A 23 3.72 -35.00 -46.02
N PRO A 24 4.49 -34.46 -46.98
CA PRO A 24 5.20 -35.26 -47.98
C PRO A 24 6.29 -36.15 -47.40
N LYS A 25 6.81 -35.85 -46.21
CA LYS A 25 7.90 -36.62 -45.58
C LYS A 25 7.44 -37.94 -44.96
N LEU A 26 6.14 -38.13 -44.79
CA LEU A 26 5.54 -39.26 -44.05
C LEU A 26 4.83 -40.25 -44.97
N THR A 27 5.28 -40.39 -46.23
CA THR A 27 4.65 -41.28 -47.23
C THR A 27 4.46 -42.71 -46.74
N HIS A 28 5.40 -43.24 -45.94
CA HIS A 28 5.32 -44.58 -45.36
C HIS A 28 4.13 -44.80 -44.40
N LEU A 29 3.51 -43.72 -43.88
CA LEU A 29 2.33 -43.77 -43.01
C LEU A 29 1.03 -43.40 -43.74
N HIS A 30 1.10 -42.96 -45.01
CA HIS A 30 -0.06 -42.44 -45.72
C HIS A 30 -1.14 -43.49 -45.96
N ASP A 31 -0.77 -44.73 -46.26
CA ASP A 31 -1.74 -45.80 -46.55
C ASP A 31 -2.58 -46.13 -45.31
N ASN A 32 -1.93 -46.27 -44.14
CA ASN A 32 -2.64 -46.52 -42.89
C ASN A 32 -3.47 -45.31 -42.46
N ALA A 33 -2.90 -44.10 -42.50
CA ALA A 33 -3.60 -42.88 -42.14
C ALA A 33 -4.82 -42.60 -43.04
N ARG A 34 -4.75 -42.91 -44.33
CA ARG A 34 -5.89 -42.80 -45.26
C ARG A 34 -7.01 -43.77 -44.89
N LYS A 35 -6.65 -45.02 -44.59
CA LYS A 35 -7.63 -46.05 -44.20
C LYS A 35 -8.34 -45.66 -42.91
N GLU A 36 -7.58 -45.36 -41.85
CA GLU A 36 -8.12 -44.99 -40.53
C GLU A 36 -8.97 -43.71 -40.58
N LEU A 37 -8.56 -42.73 -41.39
CA LEU A 37 -9.33 -41.50 -41.59
C LEU A 37 -10.68 -41.74 -42.27
N LEU A 38 -10.72 -42.53 -43.34
CA LEU A 38 -11.97 -42.83 -44.05
C LEU A 38 -12.91 -43.72 -43.20
N GLU A 39 -12.36 -44.72 -42.51
CA GLU A 39 -13.12 -45.57 -41.59
C GLU A 39 -13.72 -44.76 -40.44
N GLY A 40 -12.96 -43.84 -39.85
CA GLY A 40 -13.46 -42.97 -38.78
C GLY A 40 -14.51 -41.96 -39.25
N ILE A 41 -14.34 -41.37 -40.44
CA ILE A 41 -15.36 -40.50 -41.05
C ILE A 41 -16.67 -41.27 -41.32
N ALA A 42 -16.57 -42.51 -41.79
CA ALA A 42 -17.73 -43.38 -42.02
C ALA A 42 -18.45 -43.72 -40.70
N LEU A 43 -17.69 -44.08 -39.66
CA LEU A 43 -18.21 -44.49 -38.36
C LEU A 43 -18.96 -43.35 -37.66
N ASP A 44 -18.40 -42.14 -37.68
CA ASP A 44 -19.00 -40.96 -37.04
C ASP A 44 -20.01 -40.21 -37.93
N GLN A 45 -20.15 -40.62 -39.20
CA GLN A 45 -20.99 -39.98 -40.23
C GLN A 45 -20.63 -38.51 -40.48
N MET A 46 -19.33 -38.18 -40.54
CA MET A 46 -18.83 -36.79 -40.56
C MET A 46 -18.92 -36.11 -41.94
N SER A 47 -20.14 -35.94 -42.48
CA SER A 47 -20.33 -35.36 -43.81
C SER A 47 -19.86 -33.90 -43.95
N PRO A 48 -20.11 -32.97 -43.00
CA PRO A 48 -19.63 -31.58 -43.10
C PRO A 48 -18.10 -31.50 -43.05
N TYR A 49 -17.47 -32.30 -42.19
CA TYR A 49 -16.01 -32.37 -42.13
C TYR A 49 -15.42 -32.98 -43.40
N TYR A 50 -16.02 -34.05 -43.93
CA TYR A 50 -15.57 -34.69 -45.18
C TYR A 50 -15.62 -33.73 -46.38
N LYS A 51 -16.71 -32.96 -46.50
CA LYS A 51 -16.81 -31.87 -47.50
C LYS A 51 -15.69 -30.84 -47.33
N ARG A 52 -15.45 -30.40 -46.09
CA ARG A 52 -14.43 -29.38 -45.80
C ARG A 52 -13.02 -29.87 -46.12
N ILE A 53 -12.67 -31.11 -45.79
CA ILE A 53 -11.32 -31.62 -46.07
C ILE A 53 -11.10 -31.84 -47.56
N THR A 54 -12.09 -32.33 -48.30
CA THR A 54 -12.00 -32.55 -49.76
C THR A 54 -12.03 -31.24 -50.55
N SER A 55 -12.68 -30.19 -50.03
CA SER A 55 -12.64 -28.85 -50.64
C SER A 55 -11.32 -28.12 -50.38
N THR A 56 -10.70 -28.36 -49.22
CA THR A 56 -9.52 -27.60 -48.75
C THR A 56 -8.20 -28.31 -49.05
N SER A 57 -8.21 -29.64 -49.16
CA SER A 57 -7.02 -30.48 -49.35
C SER A 57 -7.14 -31.33 -50.60
N SER A 58 -6.15 -31.27 -51.48
CA SER A 58 -6.05 -32.11 -52.70
C SER A 58 -5.64 -33.56 -52.42
N VAL A 59 -5.49 -33.94 -51.14
CA VAL A 59 -4.89 -35.21 -50.73
C VAL A 59 -5.89 -36.39 -50.72
N LEU A 60 -7.19 -36.10 -50.68
CA LEU A 60 -8.26 -37.11 -50.69
C LEU A 60 -9.25 -36.87 -51.83
N PRO A 61 -9.56 -37.88 -52.66
CA PRO A 61 -10.64 -37.79 -53.64
C PRO A 61 -12.01 -37.80 -52.94
N LEU A 62 -12.96 -37.07 -53.51
CA LEU A 62 -14.35 -37.04 -53.03
C LEU A 62 -15.10 -38.28 -53.53
N ASP A 63 -15.57 -39.12 -52.60
CA ASP A 63 -16.54 -40.18 -52.88
C ASP A 63 -17.96 -39.65 -52.67
N ALA A 64 -18.65 -39.40 -53.79
CA ALA A 64 -20.00 -38.86 -53.78
C ALA A 64 -21.05 -39.84 -53.22
N ALA A 65 -20.85 -41.15 -53.36
CA ALA A 65 -21.80 -42.15 -52.88
C ALA A 65 -21.76 -42.28 -51.35
N MET A 66 -20.55 -42.31 -50.79
CA MET A 66 -20.34 -42.30 -49.34
C MET A 66 -20.90 -41.01 -48.71
N LEU A 67 -20.66 -39.86 -49.35
CA LEU A 67 -21.15 -38.57 -48.89
C LEU A 67 -22.69 -38.51 -48.84
N ALA A 68 -23.38 -38.92 -49.91
CA ALA A 68 -24.84 -38.91 -49.97
C ALA A 68 -25.46 -39.79 -48.87
N THR A 69 -24.88 -40.97 -48.64
CA THR A 69 -25.33 -41.91 -47.59
C THR A 69 -25.21 -41.29 -46.19
N MET A 70 -24.10 -40.60 -45.90
CA MET A 70 -23.91 -39.91 -44.61
C MET A 70 -24.85 -38.71 -44.45
N GLU A 71 -25.13 -37.96 -45.52
CA GLU A 71 -26.05 -36.82 -45.47
C GLU A 71 -27.50 -37.23 -45.22
N GLU A 72 -27.95 -38.31 -45.84
CA GLU A 72 -29.29 -38.87 -45.60
C GLU A 72 -29.44 -39.33 -44.14
N ALA A 73 -28.45 -40.05 -43.61
CA ALA A 73 -28.42 -40.46 -42.21
C ALA A 73 -28.41 -39.25 -41.24
N ASN A 74 -27.60 -38.24 -41.53
CA ASN A 74 -27.51 -37.01 -40.73
C ASN A 74 -28.81 -36.22 -40.72
N ALA A 75 -29.49 -36.12 -41.86
CA ALA A 75 -30.78 -35.44 -41.96
C ALA A 75 -31.89 -36.18 -41.19
N ALA A 76 -31.89 -37.52 -41.23
CA ALA A 76 -32.84 -38.35 -40.51
C ALA A 76 -32.69 -38.22 -38.98
N GLU A 77 -31.45 -38.31 -38.46
CA GLU A 77 -31.20 -38.18 -37.02
C GLU A 77 -31.40 -36.76 -36.49
N LEU A 78 -30.99 -35.72 -37.25
CA LEU A 78 -31.27 -34.33 -36.85
C LEU A 78 -32.78 -34.07 -36.75
N LYS A 79 -33.57 -34.58 -37.70
CA LYS A 79 -35.04 -34.46 -37.66
C LYS A 79 -35.62 -35.13 -36.41
N LYS A 80 -35.15 -36.32 -36.06
CA LYS A 80 -35.57 -37.04 -34.85
C LYS A 80 -35.22 -36.29 -33.56
N LEU A 81 -34.04 -35.67 -33.50
CA LEU A 81 -33.62 -34.86 -32.36
C LEU A 81 -34.41 -33.55 -32.25
N ASP A 82 -34.72 -32.91 -33.38
CA ASP A 82 -35.56 -31.70 -33.42
C ASP A 82 -37.02 -32.01 -33.01
N GLU A 83 -37.58 -33.15 -33.44
CA GLU A 83 -38.89 -33.63 -33.00
C GLU A 83 -38.93 -33.88 -31.49
N ARG A 84 -37.90 -34.53 -30.94
CA ARG A 84 -37.77 -34.77 -29.50
C ARG A 84 -37.62 -33.48 -28.70
N LEU A 85 -36.89 -32.50 -29.22
CA LEU A 85 -36.75 -31.19 -28.58
C LEU A 85 -38.10 -30.45 -28.56
N ALA A 86 -38.85 -30.48 -29.66
CA ALA A 86 -40.18 -29.86 -29.73
C ALA A 86 -41.21 -30.54 -28.81
N GLU A 87 -41.08 -31.85 -28.57
CA GLU A 87 -41.90 -32.59 -27.61
C GLU A 87 -41.55 -32.21 -26.16
N ALA A 88 -40.25 -32.16 -25.84
CA ALA A 88 -39.76 -31.76 -24.52
C ALA A 88 -40.17 -30.32 -24.17
N GLU A 89 -40.09 -29.38 -25.12
CA GLU A 89 -40.54 -27.99 -24.93
C GLU A 89 -42.04 -27.84 -24.66
N LYS A 90 -42.87 -28.75 -25.21
CA LYS A 90 -44.33 -28.71 -25.05
C LYS A 90 -44.84 -29.42 -23.81
N THR A 91 -44.15 -30.48 -23.38
CA THR A 91 -44.71 -31.48 -22.46
C THR A 91 -43.87 -31.68 -21.19
N GLU A 92 -42.57 -31.41 -21.23
CA GLU A 92 -41.60 -31.77 -20.19
C GLU A 92 -40.99 -30.52 -19.49
N GLY A 93 -40.07 -30.74 -18.55
CA GLY A 93 -39.44 -29.68 -17.76
C GLY A 93 -38.12 -29.17 -18.34
N GLU A 94 -37.50 -28.23 -17.63
CA GLU A 94 -36.21 -27.64 -18.04
C GLU A 94 -35.07 -28.68 -18.13
N SER A 95 -35.16 -29.79 -17.38
CA SER A 95 -34.13 -30.85 -17.39
C SER A 95 -34.13 -31.60 -18.72
N GLU A 96 -35.31 -32.00 -19.19
CA GLU A 96 -35.46 -32.77 -20.43
C GLU A 96 -35.14 -31.91 -21.66
N ILE A 97 -35.53 -30.62 -21.64
CA ILE A 97 -35.14 -29.64 -22.67
C ILE A 97 -33.60 -29.50 -22.72
N SER A 98 -32.95 -29.38 -21.57
CA SER A 98 -31.48 -29.34 -21.48
C SER A 98 -30.84 -30.59 -22.08
N ASP A 99 -31.37 -31.78 -21.79
CA ASP A 99 -30.78 -33.02 -22.27
C ASP A 99 -31.01 -33.26 -23.78
N ALA A 100 -32.18 -32.86 -24.31
CA ALA A 100 -32.43 -32.84 -25.75
C ALA A 100 -31.48 -31.86 -26.48
N LEU A 101 -31.26 -30.66 -25.91
CA LEU A 101 -30.32 -29.68 -26.43
C LEU A 101 -28.87 -30.20 -26.44
N LYS A 102 -28.42 -30.85 -25.36
CA LYS A 102 -27.10 -31.48 -25.28
C LYS A 102 -26.94 -32.61 -26.30
N ALA A 103 -27.95 -33.47 -26.46
CA ALA A 103 -27.90 -34.56 -27.42
C ALA A 103 -27.77 -34.04 -28.86
N ARG A 104 -28.56 -33.02 -29.21
CA ARG A 104 -28.48 -32.31 -30.50
C ARG A 104 -27.11 -31.64 -30.70
N ALA A 105 -26.61 -30.94 -29.68
CA ALA A 105 -25.31 -30.28 -29.75
C ALA A 105 -24.15 -31.29 -29.90
N ASN A 106 -24.17 -32.41 -29.17
CA ASN A 106 -23.17 -33.47 -29.29
C ASN A 106 -23.22 -34.17 -30.65
N TYR A 107 -24.41 -34.35 -31.24
CA TYR A 107 -24.53 -34.90 -32.59
C TYR A 107 -23.93 -33.96 -33.65
N LEU A 108 -24.22 -32.65 -33.55
CA LEU A 108 -23.60 -31.63 -34.41
C LEU A 108 -22.07 -31.58 -34.25
N THR A 109 -21.57 -31.77 -33.03
CA THR A 109 -20.13 -31.91 -32.78
C THR A 109 -19.59 -33.19 -33.42
N ARG A 110 -20.29 -34.33 -33.32
CA ARG A 110 -19.88 -35.62 -33.89
C ARG A 110 -19.73 -35.57 -35.40
N ILE A 111 -20.65 -34.92 -36.11
CA ILE A 111 -20.56 -34.79 -37.57
C ILE A 111 -19.46 -33.79 -38.01
N GLY A 112 -18.98 -32.94 -37.10
CA GLY A 112 -17.92 -31.98 -37.39
C GLY A 112 -18.38 -30.71 -38.12
N ASP A 113 -19.61 -30.24 -37.87
CA ASP A 113 -20.08 -28.92 -38.34
C ASP A 113 -19.67 -27.85 -37.32
N LYS A 114 -18.58 -27.12 -37.59
CA LYS A 114 -17.96 -26.19 -36.61
C LYS A 114 -18.95 -25.11 -36.14
N GLU A 115 -19.59 -24.39 -37.05
CA GLU A 115 -20.37 -23.19 -36.73
C GLU A 115 -21.64 -23.57 -35.98
N LYS A 116 -22.40 -24.53 -36.51
CA LYS A 116 -23.63 -25.00 -35.88
C LYS A 116 -23.39 -25.73 -34.57
N ALA A 117 -22.28 -26.47 -34.43
CA ALA A 117 -21.94 -27.11 -33.18
C ALA A 117 -21.63 -26.07 -32.09
N VAL A 118 -20.85 -25.02 -32.39
CA VAL A 118 -20.54 -23.97 -31.40
C VAL A 118 -21.80 -23.23 -30.96
N GLU A 119 -22.68 -22.86 -31.90
CA GLU A 119 -23.97 -22.23 -31.57
C GLU A 119 -24.85 -23.14 -30.70
N ALA A 120 -25.00 -24.41 -31.07
CA ALA A 120 -25.80 -25.38 -30.32
C ALA A 120 -25.23 -25.67 -28.93
N GLN A 121 -23.91 -25.75 -28.78
CA GLN A 121 -23.24 -25.96 -27.50
C GLN A 121 -23.35 -24.73 -26.58
N ASN A 122 -23.29 -23.51 -27.13
CA ASN A 122 -23.54 -22.29 -26.35
C ASN A 122 -25.00 -22.21 -25.88
N LEU A 123 -25.95 -22.56 -26.74
CA LEU A 123 -27.37 -22.64 -26.37
C LEU A 123 -27.61 -23.68 -25.26
N ALA A 124 -26.99 -24.86 -25.38
CA ALA A 124 -27.05 -25.89 -24.34
C ALA A 124 -26.42 -25.41 -23.02
N LEU A 125 -25.31 -24.67 -23.08
CA LEU A 125 -24.62 -24.13 -21.90
C LEU A 125 -25.50 -23.13 -21.11
N GLU A 126 -26.27 -22.29 -21.81
CA GLU A 126 -27.18 -21.31 -21.18
C GLU A 126 -28.36 -21.97 -20.48
N LYS A 127 -28.91 -23.04 -21.07
CA LYS A 127 -30.11 -23.74 -20.58
C LYS A 127 -29.81 -24.84 -19.57
N THR A 128 -28.55 -25.25 -19.42
CA THR A 128 -28.16 -26.30 -18.47
C THR A 128 -27.99 -25.72 -17.06
N PRO A 129 -28.75 -26.16 -16.04
CA PRO A 129 -28.62 -25.62 -14.68
C PRO A 129 -27.45 -26.23 -13.88
N GLY A 130 -27.06 -27.48 -14.17
CA GLY A 130 -26.05 -28.21 -13.40
C GLY A 130 -24.61 -27.79 -13.73
N LEU A 131 -23.84 -27.37 -12.71
CA LEU A 131 -22.45 -26.90 -12.88
C LEU A 131 -21.54 -27.95 -13.54
N GLY A 132 -21.63 -29.22 -13.12
CA GLY A 132 -20.85 -30.31 -13.72
C GLY A 132 -21.09 -30.48 -15.22
N SER A 133 -22.37 -30.53 -15.63
CA SER A 133 -22.74 -30.61 -17.05
C SER A 133 -22.33 -29.36 -17.83
N ARG A 134 -22.38 -28.16 -17.22
CA ARG A 134 -21.88 -26.92 -17.83
C ARG A 134 -20.37 -27.00 -18.09
N ILE A 135 -19.59 -27.55 -17.14
CA ILE A 135 -18.16 -27.77 -17.32
C ILE A 135 -17.90 -28.75 -18.47
N ASP A 136 -18.62 -29.87 -18.54
CA ASP A 136 -18.45 -30.85 -19.63
C ASP A 136 -18.78 -30.26 -21.01
N ILE A 137 -19.81 -29.40 -21.11
CA ILE A 137 -20.14 -28.65 -22.33
C ILE A 137 -18.99 -27.72 -22.74
N VAL A 138 -18.42 -26.96 -21.78
CA VAL A 138 -17.29 -26.06 -22.06
C VAL A 138 -16.04 -26.85 -22.46
N LEU A 139 -15.74 -27.99 -21.83
CA LEU A 139 -14.66 -28.87 -22.25
C LEU A 139 -14.90 -29.44 -23.66
N THR A 140 -16.15 -29.67 -24.06
CA THR A 140 -16.51 -30.04 -25.44
C THR A 140 -16.22 -28.91 -26.43
N LEU A 141 -16.52 -27.65 -26.08
CA LEU A 141 -16.12 -26.49 -26.89
C LEU A 141 -14.60 -26.37 -27.04
N VAL A 142 -13.83 -26.70 -26.00
CA VAL A 142 -12.37 -26.76 -26.06
C VAL A 142 -11.90 -27.88 -27.03
N ARG A 143 -12.53 -29.06 -27.01
CA ARG A 143 -12.24 -30.15 -27.97
C ARG A 143 -12.52 -29.75 -29.41
N ILE A 144 -13.61 -29.02 -29.68
CA ILE A 144 -13.90 -28.45 -31.00
C ILE A 144 -12.76 -27.51 -31.43
N GLY A 145 -12.26 -26.68 -30.50
CA GLY A 145 -11.07 -25.84 -30.71
C GLY A 145 -9.85 -26.65 -31.14
N PHE A 146 -9.51 -27.73 -30.42
CA PHE A 146 -8.41 -28.63 -30.77
C PHE A 146 -8.60 -29.32 -32.13
N PHE A 147 -9.82 -29.80 -32.42
CA PHE A 147 -10.12 -30.49 -33.67
C PHE A 147 -9.85 -29.59 -34.88
N PHE A 148 -10.35 -28.35 -34.86
CA PHE A 148 -10.17 -27.38 -35.94
C PHE A 148 -8.90 -26.53 -35.86
N ASN A 149 -8.09 -26.67 -34.79
CA ASN A 149 -6.91 -25.84 -34.50
C ASN A 149 -7.24 -24.34 -34.41
N ASP A 150 -8.36 -24.01 -33.74
CA ASP A 150 -8.79 -22.64 -33.46
C ASP A 150 -8.36 -22.22 -32.06
N ASN A 151 -7.26 -21.45 -32.00
CA ASN A 151 -6.65 -21.04 -30.72
C ASN A 151 -7.49 -20.00 -29.97
N ASP A 152 -8.26 -19.16 -30.67
CA ASP A 152 -9.07 -18.11 -30.04
C ASP A 152 -10.27 -18.73 -29.32
N LEU A 153 -10.97 -19.65 -30.00
CA LEU A 153 -12.06 -20.43 -29.41
C LEU A 153 -11.56 -21.27 -28.22
N LEU A 154 -10.37 -21.86 -28.36
CA LEU A 154 -9.77 -22.69 -27.33
C LEU A 154 -9.42 -21.86 -26.08
N THR A 155 -8.70 -20.73 -26.26
CA THR A 155 -8.25 -19.89 -25.14
C THR A 155 -9.43 -19.30 -24.38
N ALA A 156 -10.44 -18.80 -25.09
CA ALA A 156 -11.64 -18.23 -24.48
C ALA A 156 -12.40 -19.26 -23.63
N ASN A 157 -12.53 -20.50 -24.11
CA ASN A 157 -13.27 -21.54 -23.40
C ASN A 157 -12.45 -22.21 -22.29
N LEU A 158 -11.12 -22.27 -22.39
CA LEU A 158 -10.27 -22.70 -21.27
C LEU A 158 -10.40 -21.74 -20.06
N ILE A 159 -10.42 -20.43 -20.30
CA ILE A 159 -10.63 -19.43 -19.23
C ILE A 159 -12.02 -19.60 -18.61
N LYS A 160 -13.05 -19.82 -19.43
CA LYS A 160 -14.41 -20.10 -18.93
C LYS A 160 -14.46 -21.40 -18.10
N ALA A 161 -13.78 -22.45 -18.54
CA ALA A 161 -13.74 -23.72 -17.82
C ALA A 161 -13.05 -23.57 -16.46
N GLU A 162 -11.95 -22.81 -16.39
CA GLU A 162 -11.25 -22.49 -15.14
C GLU A 162 -12.17 -21.74 -14.17
N ALA A 163 -12.88 -20.71 -14.64
CA ALA A 163 -13.85 -19.97 -13.82
C ALA A 163 -14.97 -20.87 -13.27
N LEU A 164 -15.55 -21.75 -14.09
CA LEU A 164 -16.60 -22.68 -13.66
C LEU A 164 -16.08 -23.73 -12.65
N ILE A 165 -14.83 -24.16 -12.77
CA ILE A 165 -14.22 -25.09 -11.82
C ILE A 165 -13.92 -24.42 -10.48
N ASP A 166 -13.55 -23.14 -10.47
CA ASP A 166 -13.35 -22.36 -9.25
C ASP A 166 -14.67 -22.07 -8.51
N GLU A 167 -15.78 -21.94 -9.23
CA GLU A 167 -17.13 -21.80 -8.64
C GLU A 167 -17.59 -23.06 -7.90
N GLY A 168 -17.13 -24.25 -8.29
CA GLY A 168 -17.51 -25.50 -7.61
C GLY A 168 -17.32 -26.80 -8.39
N GLY A 169 -16.30 -26.91 -9.23
CA GLY A 169 -16.01 -28.14 -9.98
C GLY A 169 -15.55 -29.30 -9.10
N ASP A 170 -16.03 -30.51 -9.41
CA ASP A 170 -15.58 -31.74 -8.79
C ASP A 170 -14.12 -32.06 -9.13
N TRP A 171 -13.51 -32.91 -8.31
CA TRP A 171 -12.08 -33.20 -8.40
C TRP A 171 -11.69 -33.85 -9.74
N ASP A 172 -12.54 -34.71 -10.31
CA ASP A 172 -12.31 -35.35 -11.61
C ASP A 172 -12.27 -34.33 -12.76
N ARG A 173 -13.27 -33.45 -12.87
CA ARG A 173 -13.30 -32.39 -13.90
C ARG A 173 -12.13 -31.42 -13.76
N ARG A 174 -11.70 -31.11 -12.54
CA ARG A 174 -10.49 -30.32 -12.30
C ARG A 174 -9.24 -31.04 -12.85
N ASN A 175 -9.14 -32.35 -12.67
CA ASN A 175 -8.03 -33.11 -13.21
C ASN A 175 -8.05 -33.17 -14.74
N ARG A 176 -9.23 -33.38 -15.34
CA ARG A 176 -9.41 -33.29 -16.80
C ARG A 176 -8.96 -31.94 -17.32
N LEU A 177 -9.41 -30.83 -16.72
CA LEU A 177 -9.02 -29.48 -17.15
C LEU A 177 -7.49 -29.29 -17.17
N LYS A 178 -6.74 -29.85 -16.21
CA LYS A 178 -5.27 -29.80 -16.23
C LYS A 178 -4.69 -30.44 -17.49
N VAL A 179 -5.27 -31.55 -17.96
CA VAL A 179 -4.84 -32.21 -19.19
C VAL A 179 -5.17 -31.35 -20.41
N TYR A 180 -6.37 -30.74 -20.46
CA TYR A 180 -6.72 -29.80 -21.53
C TYR A 180 -5.78 -28.58 -21.60
N GLN A 181 -5.53 -27.95 -20.44
CA GLN A 181 -4.62 -26.82 -20.32
C GLN A 181 -3.18 -27.23 -20.68
N GLY A 182 -2.70 -28.36 -20.17
CA GLY A 182 -1.35 -28.85 -20.46
C GLY A 182 -1.13 -29.13 -21.95
N LEU A 183 -2.13 -29.71 -22.63
CA LEU A 183 -2.06 -29.97 -24.06
C LEU A 183 -1.98 -28.68 -24.88
N HIS A 184 -2.79 -27.68 -24.52
CA HIS A 184 -2.73 -26.36 -25.15
C HIS A 184 -1.39 -25.66 -24.91
N LEU A 185 -0.88 -25.70 -23.68
CA LEU A 185 0.40 -25.09 -23.34
C LEU A 185 1.55 -25.70 -24.16
N ILE A 186 1.53 -27.02 -24.37
CA ILE A 186 2.50 -27.70 -25.24
C ILE A 186 2.33 -27.25 -26.70
N SER A 187 1.09 -27.05 -27.18
CA SER A 187 0.82 -26.57 -28.55
C SER A 187 1.27 -25.13 -28.82
N ILE A 188 1.60 -24.36 -27.77
CA ILE A 188 2.16 -23.00 -27.88
C ILE A 188 3.61 -22.91 -27.38
N ARG A 189 4.34 -24.04 -27.31
CA ARG A 189 5.74 -24.16 -26.85
C ARG A 189 6.00 -23.92 -25.36
N GLN A 190 4.97 -23.81 -24.52
CA GLN A 190 5.12 -23.66 -23.07
C GLN A 190 5.30 -25.03 -22.36
N PHE A 191 6.35 -25.76 -22.74
CA PHE A 191 6.63 -27.11 -22.23
C PHE A 191 6.82 -27.18 -20.72
N LYS A 192 7.36 -26.13 -20.08
CA LYS A 192 7.59 -26.11 -18.64
C LYS A 192 6.28 -26.18 -17.85
N ARG A 193 5.36 -25.26 -18.11
CA ARG A 193 4.07 -25.23 -17.42
C ARG A 193 3.18 -26.41 -17.83
N GLY A 194 3.19 -26.78 -19.12
CA GLY A 194 2.45 -27.95 -19.60
C GLY A 194 2.94 -29.26 -18.95
N GLY A 195 4.25 -29.45 -18.84
CA GLY A 195 4.87 -30.61 -18.20
C GLY A 195 4.55 -30.72 -16.71
N GLU A 196 4.50 -29.60 -15.98
CA GLU A 196 4.06 -29.54 -14.58
C GLU A 196 2.61 -30.04 -14.44
N LEU A 197 1.68 -29.52 -15.25
CA LEU A 197 0.27 -29.93 -15.20
C LEU A 197 0.07 -31.41 -15.56
N PHE A 198 0.83 -31.90 -16.53
CA PHE A 198 0.81 -33.31 -16.92
C PHE A 198 1.39 -34.24 -15.85
N SER A 199 2.51 -33.84 -15.22
CA SER A 199 3.08 -34.61 -14.11
C SER A 199 2.12 -34.69 -12.93
N ASP A 200 1.34 -33.63 -12.66
CA ASP A 200 0.35 -33.59 -11.58
C ASP A 200 -0.90 -34.44 -11.89
N ALA A 201 -1.25 -34.61 -13.16
CA ALA A 201 -2.40 -35.40 -13.61
C ALA A 201 -2.05 -36.86 -13.91
N LEU A 202 -0.77 -37.25 -13.80
CA LEU A 202 -0.25 -38.54 -14.25
C LEU A 202 -0.88 -39.75 -13.53
N SER A 203 -0.96 -39.68 -12.20
CA SER A 203 -1.49 -40.77 -11.36
C SER A 203 -3.02 -40.85 -11.35
N THR A 204 -3.69 -39.85 -11.91
CA THR A 204 -5.14 -39.66 -11.79
C THR A 204 -5.82 -39.43 -13.14
N PHE A 205 -5.16 -39.81 -14.24
CA PHE A 205 -5.61 -39.53 -15.59
C PHE A 205 -6.99 -40.13 -15.89
N THR A 206 -7.93 -39.26 -16.28
CA THR A 206 -9.31 -39.63 -16.67
C THR A 206 -9.76 -38.98 -17.97
N ALA A 207 -8.91 -38.17 -18.62
CA ALA A 207 -9.23 -37.41 -19.85
C ALA A 207 -9.12 -38.27 -21.13
N THR A 208 -9.74 -39.45 -21.12
CA THR A 208 -9.73 -40.41 -22.25
C THR A 208 -10.42 -39.87 -23.50
N GLU A 209 -11.27 -38.86 -23.35
CA GLU A 209 -11.96 -38.20 -24.45
C GLU A 209 -11.06 -37.27 -25.27
N LEU A 210 -9.88 -36.92 -24.74
CA LEU A 210 -8.91 -36.02 -25.38
C LEU A 210 -7.71 -36.78 -25.96
N LEU A 211 -7.13 -37.70 -25.19
CA LEU A 211 -5.92 -38.45 -25.56
C LEU A 211 -6.01 -39.90 -25.06
N PRO A 212 -5.47 -40.87 -25.83
CA PRO A 212 -5.14 -42.19 -25.29
C PRO A 212 -4.13 -42.09 -24.15
N TYR A 213 -4.18 -43.02 -23.18
CA TYR A 213 -3.28 -43.00 -22.02
C TYR A 213 -1.79 -43.05 -22.42
N ASN A 214 -1.43 -43.87 -23.40
CA ASN A 214 -0.06 -43.99 -23.88
C ASN A 214 0.47 -42.68 -24.48
N ASP A 215 -0.37 -41.97 -25.24
CA ASP A 215 -0.02 -40.68 -25.83
C ASP A 215 0.12 -39.61 -24.75
N PHE A 216 -0.73 -39.64 -23.72
CA PHE A 216 -0.62 -38.74 -22.57
C PHE A 216 0.69 -38.97 -21.80
N VAL A 217 1.06 -40.22 -21.52
CA VAL A 217 2.35 -40.55 -20.89
C VAL A 217 3.51 -40.12 -21.80
N ALA A 218 3.41 -40.35 -23.10
CA ALA A 218 4.43 -39.93 -24.07
C ALA A 218 4.66 -38.41 -24.04
N LEU A 219 3.60 -37.61 -24.09
CA LEU A 219 3.67 -36.15 -24.01
C LEU A 219 4.20 -35.68 -22.65
N THR A 220 3.83 -36.36 -21.57
CA THR A 220 4.33 -36.08 -20.21
C THR A 220 5.84 -36.27 -20.14
N VAL A 221 6.35 -37.38 -20.68
CA VAL A 221 7.80 -37.66 -20.73
C VAL A 221 8.51 -36.66 -21.63
N ILE A 222 8.00 -36.39 -22.83
CA ILE A 222 8.59 -35.45 -23.79
C ILE A 222 8.70 -34.04 -23.17
N ALA A 223 7.61 -33.52 -22.58
CA ALA A 223 7.59 -32.19 -21.99
C ALA A 223 8.53 -32.08 -20.76
N ASN A 224 8.50 -33.08 -19.87
CA ASN A 224 9.29 -33.04 -18.64
C ASN A 224 10.76 -33.37 -18.85
N ALA A 225 11.13 -34.15 -19.88
CA ALA A 225 12.53 -34.35 -20.27
C ALA A 225 13.21 -33.03 -20.68
N LEU A 226 12.45 -32.08 -21.22
CA LEU A 226 12.94 -30.75 -21.56
C LEU A 226 12.86 -29.76 -20.39
N ALA A 227 11.83 -29.86 -19.54
CA ALA A 227 11.52 -28.86 -18.53
C ALA A 227 12.17 -29.08 -17.15
N LEU A 228 12.32 -30.33 -16.72
CA LEU A 228 12.78 -30.66 -15.37
C LEU A 228 14.30 -30.71 -15.29
N GLY A 229 14.84 -30.25 -14.16
CA GLY A 229 16.24 -30.49 -13.81
C GLY A 229 16.49 -31.97 -13.51
N ARG A 230 17.76 -32.40 -13.58
CA ARG A 230 18.17 -33.81 -13.45
C ARG A 230 17.60 -34.53 -12.23
N VAL A 231 17.58 -33.88 -11.06
CA VAL A 231 17.07 -34.45 -9.80
C VAL A 231 15.56 -34.68 -9.87
N ASP A 232 14.83 -33.68 -10.37
CA ASP A 232 13.38 -33.75 -10.49
C ASP A 232 12.95 -34.73 -11.60
N LEU A 233 13.71 -34.83 -12.69
CA LEU A 233 13.48 -35.80 -13.75
C LEU A 233 13.55 -37.25 -13.22
N LYS A 234 14.54 -37.54 -12.35
CA LYS A 234 14.63 -38.85 -11.70
C LYS A 234 13.42 -39.11 -10.80
N LYS A 235 13.09 -38.14 -9.96
CA LYS A 235 12.04 -38.28 -8.94
C LYS A 235 10.64 -38.40 -9.55
N LYS A 236 10.30 -37.54 -10.52
CA LYS A 236 8.95 -37.39 -11.05
C LYS A 236 8.64 -38.22 -12.30
N VAL A 237 9.66 -38.58 -13.10
CA VAL A 237 9.44 -39.29 -14.37
C VAL A 237 10.06 -40.68 -14.35
N ILE A 238 11.37 -40.78 -14.15
CA ILE A 238 12.07 -42.09 -14.26
C ILE A 238 11.63 -43.05 -13.14
N SER A 239 11.41 -42.56 -11.92
CA SER A 239 10.94 -43.38 -10.80
C SER A 239 9.42 -43.53 -10.75
N ALA A 240 8.66 -42.91 -11.66
CA ALA A 240 7.19 -42.98 -11.63
C ALA A 240 6.71 -44.36 -12.12
N PRO A 241 5.89 -45.08 -11.34
CA PRO A 241 5.40 -46.41 -11.74
C PRO A 241 4.52 -46.35 -12.99
N GLU A 242 3.72 -45.29 -13.14
CA GLU A 242 2.83 -45.06 -14.29
C GLU A 242 3.63 -44.98 -15.60
N VAL A 243 4.75 -44.25 -15.59
CA VAL A 243 5.64 -44.15 -16.75
C VAL A 243 6.27 -45.52 -17.02
N ASN A 244 6.83 -46.17 -16.01
CA ASN A 244 7.53 -47.44 -16.15
C ASN A 244 6.65 -48.58 -16.69
N GLN A 245 5.33 -48.53 -16.46
CA GLN A 245 4.38 -49.48 -17.04
C GLN A 245 4.22 -49.32 -18.56
N VAL A 246 4.27 -48.09 -19.07
CA VAL A 246 4.07 -47.78 -20.50
C VAL A 246 5.36 -47.81 -21.31
N LEU A 247 6.53 -47.62 -20.66
CA LEU A 247 7.84 -47.65 -21.33
C LEU A 247 8.12 -48.89 -22.21
N PRO A 248 7.67 -50.13 -21.88
CA PRO A 248 7.85 -51.27 -22.77
C PRO A 248 7.16 -51.12 -24.13
N GLU A 249 6.04 -50.40 -24.18
CA GLU A 249 5.31 -50.12 -25.43
C GLU A 249 5.96 -48.97 -26.22
N LEU A 250 6.68 -48.07 -25.53
CA LEU A 250 7.37 -46.91 -26.10
C LEU A 250 8.85 -46.88 -25.68
N PRO A 251 9.68 -47.85 -26.15
CA PRO A 251 11.07 -48.02 -25.67
C PRO A 251 11.96 -46.80 -25.96
N ILE A 252 11.67 -46.07 -27.04
CA ILE A 252 12.43 -44.88 -27.46
C ILE A 252 12.43 -43.79 -26.38
N LEU A 253 11.31 -43.62 -25.66
CA LEU A 253 11.19 -42.63 -24.58
C LEU A 253 12.00 -43.04 -23.35
N GLY A 254 12.04 -44.34 -23.06
CA GLY A 254 12.85 -44.90 -21.98
C GLY A 254 14.34 -44.70 -22.25
N ASP A 255 14.77 -45.00 -23.48
CA ASP A 255 16.15 -44.76 -23.93
C ASP A 255 16.51 -43.27 -23.86
N LEU A 256 15.62 -42.38 -24.27
CA LEU A 256 15.86 -40.94 -24.20
C LEU A 256 16.14 -40.46 -22.76
N ILE A 257 15.23 -40.74 -21.82
CA ILE A 257 15.35 -40.24 -20.44
C ILE A 257 16.47 -40.93 -19.67
N LYS A 258 16.66 -42.24 -19.89
CA LYS A 258 17.68 -43.02 -19.20
C LYS A 258 19.08 -42.67 -19.70
N ASN A 259 19.29 -42.55 -21.00
CA ASN A 259 20.60 -42.19 -21.54
C ASN A 259 20.98 -40.74 -21.19
N LEU A 260 20.02 -39.80 -21.16
CA LEU A 260 20.27 -38.43 -20.68
C LEU A 260 20.66 -38.41 -19.19
N TYR A 261 19.94 -39.18 -18.36
CA TYR A 261 20.22 -39.27 -16.93
C TYR A 261 21.52 -40.02 -16.63
N ASP A 262 21.81 -41.13 -17.29
CA ASP A 262 23.04 -41.91 -17.08
C ASP A 262 24.27 -41.30 -17.78
N CYS A 263 24.11 -40.16 -18.47
CA CYS A 263 25.16 -39.44 -19.22
C CYS A 263 25.75 -40.22 -20.41
N HIS A 264 24.98 -41.12 -21.03
CA HIS A 264 25.35 -41.80 -22.27
C HIS A 264 24.91 -40.96 -23.49
N TYR A 265 25.71 -39.94 -23.81
CA TYR A 265 25.31 -38.90 -24.77
C TYR A 265 25.26 -39.37 -26.24
N ASP A 266 26.10 -40.33 -26.61
CA ASP A 266 26.11 -41.02 -27.90
C ASP A 266 24.75 -41.70 -28.19
N LYS A 267 24.29 -42.55 -27.26
CA LYS A 267 22.99 -43.23 -27.36
C LYS A 267 21.83 -42.26 -27.25
N PHE A 268 21.98 -41.21 -26.44
CA PHE A 268 20.99 -40.14 -26.34
C PHE A 268 20.77 -39.42 -27.68
N PHE A 269 21.81 -39.15 -28.47
CA PHE A 269 21.66 -38.53 -29.79
C PHE A 269 20.91 -39.43 -30.78
N ILE A 270 21.17 -40.74 -30.74
CA ILE A 270 20.43 -41.73 -31.53
C ILE A 270 18.95 -41.76 -31.11
N ALA A 271 18.68 -41.80 -29.80
CA ALA A 271 17.32 -41.78 -29.26
C ALA A 271 16.58 -40.48 -29.63
N LEU A 272 17.24 -39.32 -29.54
CA LEU A 272 16.68 -38.02 -29.90
C LEU A 272 16.36 -37.91 -31.39
N ALA A 273 17.25 -38.41 -32.27
CA ALA A 273 17.00 -38.44 -33.72
C ALA A 273 15.83 -39.38 -34.06
N THR A 274 15.77 -40.54 -33.39
CA THR A 274 14.66 -41.49 -33.57
C THR A 274 13.34 -40.87 -33.12
N LEU A 275 13.31 -40.25 -31.94
CA LEU A 275 12.16 -39.53 -31.40
C LEU A 275 11.64 -38.44 -32.35
N GLU A 276 12.55 -37.67 -32.95
CA GLU A 276 12.19 -36.62 -33.91
C GLU A 276 11.39 -37.19 -35.08
N GLN A 277 11.85 -38.31 -35.66
CA GLN A 277 11.20 -38.93 -36.81
C GLN A 277 9.91 -39.67 -36.48
N THR A 278 9.85 -40.35 -35.32
CA THR A 278 8.73 -41.25 -34.99
C THR A 278 7.60 -40.57 -34.23
N LEU A 279 7.89 -39.61 -33.35
CA LEU A 279 6.87 -38.99 -32.47
C LEU A 279 6.71 -37.48 -32.71
N LEU A 280 7.79 -36.72 -32.90
CA LEU A 280 7.67 -35.25 -33.02
C LEU A 280 7.12 -34.82 -34.38
N ILE A 281 7.73 -35.27 -35.48
CA ILE A 281 7.33 -34.87 -36.84
C ILE A 281 5.92 -35.36 -37.19
N PRO A 282 5.53 -36.61 -36.88
CA PRO A 282 4.19 -37.12 -37.18
C PRO A 282 3.09 -36.44 -36.37
N SER A 283 3.34 -36.05 -35.12
CA SER A 283 2.33 -35.43 -34.25
C SER A 283 1.94 -34.02 -34.71
N ARG A 284 0.65 -33.77 -34.95
CA ARG A 284 0.09 -32.46 -35.33
C ARG A 284 0.46 -31.36 -34.35
N ILE A 285 0.50 -31.68 -33.06
CA ILE A 285 0.75 -30.72 -31.99
C ILE A 285 2.25 -30.41 -31.86
N LEU A 286 3.12 -31.41 -31.99
CA LEU A 286 4.55 -31.26 -31.75
C LEU A 286 5.36 -30.89 -33.00
N SER A 287 4.88 -31.24 -34.20
CA SER A 287 5.61 -31.04 -35.46
C SER A 287 6.02 -29.58 -35.72
N PRO A 288 5.18 -28.55 -35.45
CA PRO A 288 5.60 -27.15 -35.56
C PRO A 288 6.71 -26.73 -34.58
N HIS A 289 7.03 -27.59 -33.61
CA HIS A 289 7.96 -27.36 -32.51
C HIS A 289 9.12 -28.36 -32.49
N ALA A 290 9.16 -29.33 -33.41
CA ALA A 290 10.18 -30.39 -33.44
C ALA A 290 11.61 -29.82 -33.48
N ARG A 291 11.87 -28.83 -34.35
CA ARG A 291 13.18 -28.15 -34.43
C ARG A 291 13.57 -27.44 -33.14
N PHE A 292 12.60 -26.82 -32.47
CA PHE A 292 12.83 -26.17 -31.19
C PHE A 292 13.18 -27.22 -30.14
N TYR A 293 12.38 -28.28 -30.03
CA TYR A 293 12.59 -29.35 -29.07
C TYR A 293 13.97 -30.00 -29.21
N VAL A 294 14.35 -30.42 -30.42
CA VAL A 294 15.66 -31.05 -30.68
C VAL A 294 16.81 -30.11 -30.33
N ARG A 295 16.72 -28.84 -30.73
CA ARG A 295 17.74 -27.84 -30.41
C ARG A 295 17.92 -27.65 -28.91
N GLU A 296 16.83 -27.52 -28.16
CA GLU A 296 16.89 -27.29 -26.72
C GLU A 296 17.34 -28.53 -25.95
N MET A 297 16.95 -29.74 -26.38
CA MET A 297 17.47 -31.00 -25.82
C MET A 297 18.97 -31.16 -26.05
N ARG A 298 19.50 -30.73 -27.20
CA ARG A 298 20.96 -30.70 -27.44
C ARG A 298 21.67 -29.71 -26.54
N ILE A 299 21.13 -28.48 -26.39
CA ILE A 299 21.68 -27.49 -25.47
C ILE A 299 21.72 -28.04 -24.04
N LEU A 300 20.67 -28.72 -23.59
CA LEU A 300 20.62 -29.38 -22.29
C LEU A 300 21.73 -30.41 -22.12
N ALA A 301 21.90 -31.31 -23.10
CA ALA A 301 22.94 -32.33 -23.05
C ALA A 301 24.36 -31.73 -23.04
N TYR A 302 24.62 -30.73 -23.89
CA TYR A 302 25.90 -30.01 -23.89
C TYR A 302 26.14 -29.27 -22.58
N SER A 303 25.14 -28.55 -22.07
CA SER A 303 25.24 -27.85 -20.79
C SER A 303 25.53 -28.81 -19.64
N GLN A 304 24.86 -29.96 -19.61
CA GLN A 304 25.05 -30.98 -18.57
C GLN A 304 26.48 -31.53 -18.55
N LEU A 305 27.07 -31.80 -19.72
CA LEU A 305 28.46 -32.25 -19.78
C LEU A 305 29.45 -31.13 -19.47
N LEU A 306 29.22 -29.92 -19.96
CA LEU A 306 30.13 -28.79 -19.72
C LEU A 306 30.10 -28.32 -18.25
N GLU A 307 29.00 -28.48 -17.54
CA GLU A 307 28.87 -28.03 -16.14
C GLU A 307 29.89 -28.70 -15.20
N SER A 308 30.24 -29.96 -15.45
CA SER A 308 31.17 -30.75 -14.63
C SER A 308 32.65 -30.48 -14.91
N TYR A 309 33.00 -29.83 -16.03
CA TYR A 309 34.40 -29.59 -16.44
C TYR A 309 34.70 -28.10 -16.59
N ARG A 310 35.86 -27.67 -16.09
CA ARG A 310 36.36 -26.30 -16.32
C ARG A 310 36.90 -26.12 -17.75
N SER A 311 37.56 -27.15 -18.27
CA SER A 311 38.06 -27.22 -19.64
C SER A 311 37.97 -28.65 -20.15
N LEU A 312 37.72 -28.81 -21.45
CA LEU A 312 37.56 -30.10 -22.12
C LEU A 312 38.10 -30.00 -23.55
N THR A 313 38.74 -31.04 -24.08
CA THR A 313 39.14 -31.05 -25.49
C THR A 313 37.94 -31.31 -26.41
N LEU A 314 37.93 -30.70 -27.59
CA LEU A 314 36.91 -30.91 -28.62
C LEU A 314 36.85 -32.38 -29.07
N GLU A 315 37.98 -33.08 -29.09
CA GLU A 315 38.05 -34.52 -29.40
C GLU A 315 37.28 -35.35 -28.38
N SER A 316 37.54 -35.13 -27.08
CA SER A 316 36.84 -35.82 -25.99
C SER A 316 35.34 -35.53 -26.03
N LEU A 317 34.97 -34.26 -26.26
CA LEU A 317 33.58 -33.85 -26.42
C LEU A 317 32.90 -34.56 -27.59
N SER A 318 33.55 -34.57 -28.76
CA SER A 318 33.01 -35.20 -29.97
C SER A 318 32.85 -36.72 -29.82
N SER A 319 33.82 -37.37 -29.16
CA SER A 319 33.80 -38.79 -28.85
C SER A 319 32.66 -39.15 -27.89
N ALA A 320 32.45 -38.36 -26.83
CA ALA A 320 31.37 -38.58 -25.86
C ALA A 320 29.96 -38.51 -26.49
N PHE A 321 29.77 -37.66 -27.50
CA PHE A 321 28.52 -37.51 -28.23
C PHE A 321 28.43 -38.40 -29.48
N GLY A 322 29.49 -39.13 -29.85
CA GLY A 322 29.52 -40.00 -31.03
C GLY A 322 29.45 -39.25 -32.37
N VAL A 323 29.98 -38.02 -32.44
CA VAL A 323 29.92 -37.15 -33.62
C VAL A 323 31.31 -36.63 -34.00
N SER A 324 31.47 -36.10 -35.21
CA SER A 324 32.73 -35.50 -35.65
C SER A 324 33.03 -34.19 -34.91
N VAL A 325 34.32 -33.85 -34.77
CA VAL A 325 34.77 -32.57 -34.18
C VAL A 325 34.17 -31.36 -34.92
N GLU A 326 34.13 -31.39 -36.25
CA GLU A 326 33.57 -30.30 -37.07
C GLU A 326 32.08 -30.05 -36.79
N PHE A 327 31.33 -31.11 -36.51
CA PHE A 327 29.91 -31.00 -36.16
C PHE A 327 29.73 -30.26 -34.83
N VAL A 328 30.49 -30.65 -33.80
CA VAL A 328 30.42 -30.03 -32.46
C VAL A 328 30.88 -28.58 -32.49
N ASP A 329 31.95 -28.25 -33.22
CA ASP A 329 32.44 -26.88 -33.38
C ASP A 329 31.38 -25.97 -34.02
N ASN A 330 30.75 -26.43 -35.11
CA ASN A 330 29.69 -25.70 -35.79
C ASN A 330 28.42 -25.52 -34.94
N GLU A 331 28.10 -26.48 -34.08
CA GLU A 331 26.91 -26.43 -33.24
C GLU A 331 27.14 -25.56 -31.98
N LEU A 332 28.25 -25.77 -31.28
CA LEU A 332 28.61 -24.96 -30.11
C LEU A 332 28.82 -23.49 -30.47
N SER A 333 29.49 -23.18 -31.58
CA SER A 333 29.69 -21.79 -32.03
C SER A 333 28.37 -21.04 -32.19
N ARG A 334 27.34 -21.69 -32.76
CA ARG A 334 25.98 -21.13 -32.87
C ARG A 334 25.32 -20.90 -31.52
N PHE A 335 25.49 -21.82 -30.56
CA PHE A 335 24.87 -21.68 -29.23
C PHE A 335 25.57 -20.66 -28.35
N ILE A 336 26.89 -20.57 -28.44
CA ILE A 336 27.70 -19.56 -27.75
C ILE A 336 27.38 -18.16 -28.29
N ALA A 337 27.32 -18.00 -29.61
CA ALA A 337 26.96 -16.72 -30.23
C ALA A 337 25.55 -16.22 -29.84
N ASN A 338 24.61 -17.15 -29.61
CA ASN A 338 23.27 -16.84 -29.12
C ASN A 338 23.17 -16.70 -27.59
N GLY A 339 24.30 -16.82 -26.86
CA GLY A 339 24.35 -16.73 -25.40
C GLY A 339 23.61 -17.85 -24.67
N ARG A 340 23.36 -18.99 -25.33
CA ARG A 340 22.63 -20.14 -24.73
C ARG A 340 23.55 -21.12 -24.02
N LEU A 341 24.85 -21.13 -24.35
CA LEU A 341 25.89 -21.91 -23.67
C LEU A 341 27.00 -20.96 -23.19
N HIS A 342 27.39 -21.10 -21.92
CA HIS A 342 28.43 -20.27 -21.30
C HIS A 342 29.80 -20.97 -21.39
N CYS A 343 30.36 -20.98 -22.60
CA CYS A 343 31.70 -21.50 -22.86
C CYS A 343 32.35 -20.75 -24.02
N SER A 344 33.68 -20.84 -24.13
CA SER A 344 34.47 -20.32 -25.23
C SER A 344 35.28 -21.45 -25.86
N ILE A 345 35.36 -21.44 -27.19
CA ILE A 345 36.11 -22.44 -27.96
C ILE A 345 37.45 -21.83 -28.37
N ASP A 346 38.55 -22.44 -27.94
CA ASP A 346 39.87 -22.25 -28.52
C ASP A 346 40.12 -23.32 -29.58
N LYS A 347 39.93 -22.94 -30.85
CA LYS A 347 40.09 -23.84 -31.99
C LYS A 347 41.54 -24.19 -32.30
N VAL A 348 42.51 -23.35 -31.91
CA VAL A 348 43.94 -23.59 -32.19
C VAL A 348 44.46 -24.74 -31.33
N HIS A 349 44.09 -24.75 -30.06
CA HIS A 349 44.45 -25.81 -29.12
C HIS A 349 43.41 -26.92 -29.03
N GLY A 350 42.24 -26.76 -29.66
CA GLY A 350 41.14 -27.71 -29.63
C GLY A 350 40.50 -27.85 -28.26
N ILE A 351 40.42 -26.76 -27.48
CA ILE A 351 39.93 -26.75 -26.09
C ILE A 351 38.64 -25.94 -26.00
N VAL A 352 37.68 -26.43 -25.23
CA VAL A 352 36.47 -25.73 -24.81
C VAL A 352 36.64 -25.35 -23.34
N GLU A 353 36.63 -24.05 -23.05
CA GLU A 353 36.70 -23.51 -21.69
C GLU A 353 35.31 -23.07 -21.24
N THR A 354 34.89 -23.47 -20.04
CA THR A 354 33.58 -23.10 -19.50
C THR A 354 33.68 -21.81 -18.69
N THR A 355 32.80 -20.85 -19.00
CA THR A 355 32.69 -19.59 -18.27
C THR A 355 31.49 -19.70 -17.33
N ARG A 356 31.71 -19.51 -16.02
CA ARG A 356 30.64 -19.52 -15.03
C ARG A 356 30.21 -18.08 -14.78
N PRO A 357 29.18 -17.55 -15.47
CA PRO A 357 28.67 -16.23 -15.15
C PRO A 357 28.21 -16.23 -13.69
N SER A 358 28.61 -15.21 -12.93
CA SER A 358 28.12 -15.08 -11.56
C SER A 358 26.60 -14.94 -11.58
N LEU A 359 25.92 -15.43 -10.53
CA LEU A 359 24.46 -15.27 -10.38
C LEU A 359 24.02 -13.81 -10.56
N LYS A 360 24.87 -12.85 -10.14
CA LYS A 360 24.64 -11.41 -10.30
C LYS A 360 24.64 -10.95 -11.75
N ASN A 361 25.54 -11.46 -12.59
CA ASN A 361 25.59 -11.09 -14.01
C ASN A 361 24.34 -11.60 -14.74
N ALA A 362 23.93 -12.85 -14.47
CA ALA A 362 22.71 -13.42 -15.04
C ALA A 362 21.45 -12.67 -14.60
N GLN A 363 21.37 -12.29 -13.31
CA GLN A 363 20.29 -11.46 -12.78
C GLN A 363 20.31 -10.05 -13.41
N TYR A 364 21.48 -9.45 -13.55
CA TYR A 364 21.64 -8.13 -14.18
C TYR A 364 21.14 -8.12 -15.63
N GLU A 365 21.56 -9.08 -16.46
CA GLU A 365 21.08 -9.19 -17.85
C GLU A 365 19.57 -9.42 -17.93
N THR A 366 19.02 -10.23 -17.01
CA THR A 366 17.57 -10.45 -16.93
C THR A 366 16.83 -9.17 -16.58
N ILE A 367 17.33 -8.39 -15.62
CA ILE A 367 16.76 -7.10 -15.21
C ILE A 367 16.80 -6.11 -16.38
N VAL A 368 17.92 -6.02 -17.11
CA VAL A 368 18.03 -5.13 -18.27
C VAL A 368 17.02 -5.51 -19.34
N ARG A 369 16.94 -6.80 -19.72
CA ARG A 369 16.00 -7.26 -20.75
C ARG A 369 14.54 -7.03 -20.36
N GLN A 370 14.16 -7.35 -19.12
CA GLN A 370 12.79 -7.11 -18.64
C GLN A 370 12.49 -5.61 -18.50
N GLY A 371 13.48 -4.83 -18.08
CA GLY A 371 13.41 -3.37 -18.01
C GLY A 371 13.13 -2.74 -19.38
N ASP A 372 13.82 -3.19 -20.43
CA ASP A 372 13.61 -2.70 -21.80
C ASP A 372 12.21 -3.03 -22.32
N ILE A 373 11.69 -4.23 -22.05
CA ILE A 373 10.32 -4.61 -22.43
C ILE A 373 9.32 -3.67 -21.75
N LEU A 374 9.46 -3.48 -20.43
CA LEU A 374 8.58 -2.61 -19.65
C LEU A 374 8.64 -1.16 -20.14
N LEU A 375 9.84 -0.62 -20.38
CA LEU A 375 10.02 0.75 -20.86
C LEU A 375 9.35 0.96 -22.21
N ASN A 376 9.45 0.00 -23.13
CA ASN A 376 8.80 0.07 -24.43
C ASN A 376 7.27 0.02 -24.31
N GLU A 377 6.73 -0.81 -23.43
CA GLU A 377 5.28 -0.85 -23.18
C GLU A 377 4.76 0.43 -22.53
N VAL A 378 5.47 0.96 -21.53
CA VAL A 378 5.14 2.23 -20.89
C VAL A 378 5.22 3.38 -21.89
N GLN A 379 6.22 3.40 -22.77
CA GLN A 379 6.34 4.41 -23.82
C GLN A 379 5.19 4.31 -24.83
N ARG A 380 4.76 3.09 -25.19
CA ARG A 380 3.60 2.87 -26.07
C ARG A 380 2.32 3.36 -25.40
N LEU A 381 2.11 3.01 -24.13
CA LEU A 381 0.96 3.44 -23.32
C LEU A 381 0.92 4.95 -23.13
N SER A 382 2.06 5.56 -22.85
CA SER A 382 2.22 7.02 -22.73
C SER A 382 1.85 7.76 -24.02
N LYS A 383 2.06 7.14 -25.18
CA LYS A 383 1.66 7.71 -26.48
C LYS A 383 0.17 7.50 -26.79
N SER A 384 -0.47 6.47 -26.24
CA SER A 384 -1.87 6.13 -26.50
C SER A 384 -2.87 6.72 -25.50
N MET A 385 -2.42 7.18 -24.33
CA MET A 385 -3.31 7.78 -23.33
C MET A 385 -3.66 9.22 -23.76
N PRO A 386 -4.94 9.56 -23.97
CA PRO A 386 -5.31 10.95 -24.25
C PRO A 386 -4.89 11.82 -23.06
N PRO A 387 -4.32 13.02 -23.28
CA PRO A 387 -3.99 13.91 -22.18
C PRO A 387 -5.27 14.22 -21.40
N LEU A 388 -5.20 14.11 -20.07
CA LEU A 388 -6.31 14.48 -19.20
C LEU A 388 -6.76 15.91 -19.54
N PRO A 389 -8.07 16.17 -19.69
CA PRO A 389 -8.60 17.52 -19.83
C PRO A 389 -8.10 18.43 -18.71
N ASP A 390 -7.81 19.69 -19.05
CA ASP A 390 -7.26 20.67 -18.10
C ASP A 390 -8.20 20.89 -16.90
N GLU A 391 -9.51 20.65 -17.05
CA GLU A 391 -10.49 20.70 -15.98
C GLU A 391 -10.27 19.61 -14.93
N LEU A 392 -10.00 18.36 -15.35
CA LEU A 392 -9.71 17.28 -14.43
C LEU A 392 -8.37 17.49 -13.73
N ILE A 393 -7.38 18.00 -14.46
CA ILE A 393 -6.08 18.35 -13.87
C ILE A 393 -6.25 19.45 -12.83
N LYS A 394 -7.10 20.45 -13.09
CA LYS A 394 -7.43 21.50 -12.12
C LYS A 394 -8.07 20.93 -10.87
N GLU A 395 -9.07 20.05 -10.99
CA GLU A 395 -9.73 19.41 -9.84
C GLU A 395 -8.77 18.53 -9.03
N ILE A 396 -7.84 17.84 -9.69
CA ILE A 396 -6.81 17.03 -9.01
C ILE A 396 -5.81 17.92 -8.25
N LEU A 397 -5.42 19.06 -8.82
CA LEU A 397 -4.37 19.92 -8.27
C LEU A 397 -4.89 20.94 -7.25
N SER A 398 -6.18 21.29 -7.30
CA SER A 398 -6.78 22.29 -6.40
C SER A 398 -6.58 21.96 -4.91
N PRO A 399 -6.86 20.73 -4.42
CA PRO A 399 -6.67 20.41 -3.00
C PRO A 399 -5.22 20.50 -2.52
N ALA A 400 -4.25 20.34 -3.43
CA ALA A 400 -2.83 20.36 -3.10
C ALA A 400 -2.21 21.77 -3.13
N LEU A 401 -2.80 22.69 -3.90
CA LEU A 401 -2.27 24.04 -4.12
C LEU A 401 -3.11 25.14 -3.45
N GLN A 402 -4.38 24.88 -3.17
CA GLN A 402 -5.28 25.84 -2.55
C GLN A 402 -5.02 25.94 -1.05
N VAL A 403 -4.84 27.16 -0.57
CA VAL A 403 -4.78 27.47 0.86
C VAL A 403 -6.20 27.68 1.35
N SER A 404 -6.57 27.01 2.45
CA SER A 404 -7.89 27.20 3.07
C SER A 404 -8.06 28.64 3.54
N GLU A 405 -9.30 29.14 3.53
CA GLU A 405 -9.57 30.48 4.03
C GLU A 405 -9.25 30.61 5.53
N GLU A 406 -9.54 29.57 6.31
CA GLU A 406 -9.22 29.50 7.74
C GLU A 406 -7.71 29.66 8.00
N ASP A 407 -6.87 28.96 7.24
CA ASP A 407 -5.41 29.05 7.38
C ASP A 407 -4.89 30.41 6.95
N PHE A 408 -5.37 30.96 5.83
CA PHE A 408 -4.95 32.27 5.36
C PHE A 408 -5.34 33.39 6.34
N PHE A 409 -6.54 33.31 6.91
CA PHE A 409 -7.07 34.28 7.88
C PHE A 409 -6.63 34.02 9.32
N SER A 410 -5.86 32.94 9.58
CA SER A 410 -5.43 32.59 10.93
C SER A 410 -4.52 33.65 11.54
N THR A 411 -4.89 34.09 12.74
CA THR A 411 -4.20 35.05 13.62
C THR A 411 -3.58 34.34 14.84
N SER A 412 -3.34 33.02 14.75
CA SER A 412 -2.67 32.24 15.79
C SER A 412 -1.24 32.74 16.04
N HIS A 413 -0.74 32.53 17.27
CA HIS A 413 0.66 32.81 17.62
C HIS A 413 1.66 32.01 16.79
N THR A 414 1.27 30.80 16.38
CA THR A 414 2.05 29.98 15.46
C THR A 414 1.43 30.05 14.07
N SER A 415 2.23 30.46 13.07
CA SER A 415 1.74 30.51 11.69
C SER A 415 1.37 29.09 11.22
N PRO A 416 0.18 28.89 10.62
CA PRO A 416 -0.20 27.58 10.06
C PRO A 416 0.72 27.17 8.91
N PHE A 417 1.38 28.15 8.27
CA PHE A 417 2.35 27.95 7.20
C PHE A 417 3.75 27.55 7.69
N SER A 418 3.92 27.31 9.00
CA SER A 418 5.19 26.86 9.59
C SER A 418 5.47 25.37 9.43
N GLY A 419 4.43 24.54 9.28
CA GLY A 419 4.54 23.08 9.18
C GLY A 419 4.47 22.50 7.77
N PHE A 420 4.42 23.32 6.71
CA PHE A 420 4.26 22.82 5.34
C PHE A 420 5.49 22.01 4.89
N LYS A 421 5.26 20.73 4.57
CA LYS A 421 6.31 19.71 4.34
C LYS A 421 6.78 19.61 2.88
N GLN A 422 5.95 20.02 1.92
CA GLN A 422 6.23 19.83 0.50
C GLN A 422 6.28 21.18 -0.21
N SER A 423 7.24 21.32 -1.12
CA SER A 423 7.31 22.49 -1.98
C SER A 423 6.19 22.40 -3.01
N THR A 424 5.24 23.32 -2.96
CA THR A 424 4.12 23.41 -3.92
C THR A 424 4.60 23.66 -5.35
N SER A 425 5.84 24.08 -5.55
CA SER A 425 6.46 24.19 -6.89
C SER A 425 6.84 22.84 -7.50
N ALA A 426 6.92 21.76 -6.72
CA ALA A 426 7.21 20.42 -7.25
C ALA A 426 6.17 19.96 -8.28
N TYR A 427 4.90 20.37 -8.09
CA TYR A 427 3.81 20.07 -9.00
C TYR A 427 3.98 20.72 -10.39
N LEU A 428 4.73 21.83 -10.48
CA LEU A 428 4.97 22.54 -11.73
C LEU A 428 5.96 21.81 -12.66
N VAL A 429 6.80 20.94 -12.11
CA VAL A 429 7.90 20.28 -12.86
C VAL A 429 7.47 18.93 -13.45
N VAL A 430 6.27 18.46 -13.14
CA VAL A 430 5.76 17.15 -13.58
C VAL A 430 5.62 17.09 -15.10
N CYS A 431 4.87 18.02 -15.71
CA CYS A 431 4.71 18.12 -17.16
C CYS A 431 4.23 19.51 -17.58
N ARG A 432 4.23 19.80 -18.88
CA ARG A 432 3.82 21.12 -19.41
C ARG A 432 2.35 21.46 -19.17
N SER A 433 1.45 20.48 -19.15
CA SER A 433 0.03 20.71 -18.85
C SER A 433 -0.17 21.04 -17.37
N TRP A 434 0.49 20.32 -16.46
CA TRP A 434 0.48 20.63 -15.04
C TRP A 434 1.08 22.01 -14.75
N LEU A 435 2.20 22.35 -15.39
CA LEU A 435 2.77 23.70 -15.32
C LEU A 435 1.72 24.77 -15.69
N ARG A 436 1.02 24.58 -16.82
CA ARG A 436 0.00 25.54 -17.30
C ARG A 436 -1.17 25.68 -16.32
N VAL A 437 -1.73 24.57 -15.84
CA VAL A 437 -2.93 24.55 -14.98
C VAL A 437 -2.62 24.95 -13.54
N ALA A 438 -1.48 24.53 -13.00
CA ALA A 438 -1.09 24.83 -11.62
C ALA A 438 -0.55 26.25 -11.42
N THR A 439 0.01 26.90 -12.46
CA THR A 439 0.61 28.24 -12.30
C THR A 439 -0.41 29.26 -11.76
N PRO A 440 -1.63 29.41 -12.31
CA PRO A 440 -2.63 30.32 -11.73
C PRO A 440 -3.06 29.94 -10.31
N LEU A 441 -3.17 28.64 -10.01
CA LEU A 441 -3.57 28.15 -8.67
C LEU A 441 -2.51 28.45 -7.62
N LEU A 442 -1.24 28.26 -7.96
CA LEU A 442 -0.11 28.51 -7.06
C LEU A 442 0.04 29.99 -6.71
N TYR A 443 -0.12 30.88 -7.70
CA TYR A 443 0.04 32.33 -7.50
C TYR A 443 -1.21 32.99 -6.89
N ASN A 444 -2.34 32.29 -6.79
CA ASN A 444 -3.58 32.82 -6.24
C ASN A 444 -3.39 33.37 -4.81
N VAL A 445 -2.71 32.60 -3.95
CA VAL A 445 -2.41 32.94 -2.56
C VAL A 445 -0.90 32.98 -2.34
N VAL A 446 -0.37 34.17 -2.05
CA VAL A 446 1.05 34.39 -1.79
C VAL A 446 1.29 34.56 -0.30
N VAL A 447 2.11 33.69 0.29
CA VAL A 447 2.52 33.77 1.70
C VAL A 447 4.03 34.03 1.78
N LEU A 448 4.42 35.18 2.33
CA LEU A 448 5.81 35.61 2.48
C LEU A 448 6.23 35.54 3.94
N ARG A 449 7.29 34.76 4.21
CA ARG A 449 7.80 34.49 5.57
C ARG A 449 9.31 34.73 5.70
N SER A 450 9.99 35.16 4.63
CA SER A 450 11.41 35.52 4.67
C SER A 450 11.81 36.53 3.57
N ALA A 451 12.93 37.24 3.79
CA ALA A 451 13.46 38.19 2.81
C ALA A 451 13.92 37.55 1.48
N PRO A 452 14.58 36.36 1.47
CA PRO A 452 14.88 35.66 0.22
C PRO A 452 13.64 35.24 -0.57
N GLN A 453 12.55 34.85 0.10
CA GLN A 453 11.27 34.54 -0.56
C GLN A 453 10.70 35.77 -1.26
N ALA A 454 10.68 36.93 -0.58
CA ALA A 454 10.23 38.18 -1.18
C ALA A 454 11.10 38.56 -2.41
N LYS A 455 12.42 38.45 -2.31
CA LYS A 455 13.34 38.72 -3.43
C LYS A 455 13.16 37.74 -4.60
N ALA A 456 12.90 36.47 -4.33
CA ALA A 456 12.64 35.47 -5.36
C ALA A 456 11.31 35.75 -6.08
N LEU A 457 10.26 36.09 -5.34
CA LEU A 457 8.97 36.47 -5.90
C LEU A 457 9.08 37.75 -6.74
N GLU A 458 9.75 38.78 -6.24
CA GLU A 458 10.01 40.01 -6.99
C GLU A 458 10.66 39.72 -8.35
N ARG A 459 11.72 38.90 -8.37
CA ARG A 459 12.37 38.51 -9.63
C ARG A 459 11.42 37.78 -10.58
N ALA A 460 10.58 36.88 -10.05
CA ALA A 460 9.61 36.15 -10.84
C ALA A 460 8.55 37.09 -11.46
N LEU A 461 8.01 38.03 -10.67
CA LEU A 461 7.01 39.00 -11.12
C LEU A 461 7.59 40.02 -12.12
N LEU A 462 8.83 40.47 -11.93
CA LEU A 462 9.52 41.34 -12.87
C LEU A 462 9.86 40.61 -14.18
N GLY A 463 10.20 39.31 -14.10
CA GLY A 463 10.45 38.47 -15.27
C GLY A 463 9.19 38.16 -16.08
N ASN A 464 8.04 38.02 -15.41
CA ASN A 464 6.74 37.82 -16.07
C ASN A 464 5.60 38.50 -15.31
N LYS A 465 5.19 39.68 -15.80
CA LYS A 465 4.12 40.48 -15.20
C LYS A 465 2.76 39.78 -15.15
N LEU A 466 2.50 38.80 -16.02
CA LEU A 466 1.24 38.05 -16.02
C LEU A 466 1.04 37.28 -14.71
N LEU A 467 2.12 36.82 -14.08
CA LEU A 467 2.05 36.10 -12.80
C LEU A 467 1.42 36.95 -11.70
N GLY A 468 1.67 38.26 -11.73
CA GLY A 468 1.10 39.21 -10.78
C GLY A 468 -0.41 39.38 -10.90
N THR A 469 -0.98 39.15 -12.09
CA THR A 469 -2.43 39.24 -12.32
C THR A 469 -3.21 38.08 -11.69
N PHE A 470 -2.54 36.96 -11.41
CA PHE A 470 -3.15 35.80 -10.74
C PHE A 470 -3.22 35.96 -9.23
N ILE A 471 -2.46 36.89 -8.65
CA ILE A 471 -2.42 37.11 -7.20
C ILE A 471 -3.73 37.75 -6.75
N LYS A 472 -4.43 37.06 -5.83
CA LYS A 472 -5.66 37.53 -5.19
C LYS A 472 -5.47 37.80 -3.70
N LYS A 473 -4.66 36.99 -3.02
CA LYS A 473 -4.43 37.11 -1.58
C LYS A 473 -2.95 37.19 -1.26
N ILE A 474 -2.52 38.16 -0.46
CA ILE A 474 -1.12 38.36 -0.05
C ILE A 474 -1.02 38.36 1.47
N ARG A 475 -0.18 37.48 2.03
CA ARG A 475 0.13 37.40 3.46
C ARG A 475 1.60 37.67 3.72
N VAL A 476 1.89 38.65 4.56
CA VAL A 476 3.26 39.11 4.87
C VAL A 476 3.55 38.98 6.37
N GLU A 477 4.36 37.99 6.73
CA GLU A 477 4.73 37.70 8.12
C GLU A 477 6.06 38.37 8.53
N GLY A 478 6.24 39.66 8.22
CA GLY A 478 7.42 40.44 8.63
C GLY A 478 7.79 41.61 7.70
N GLY A 479 8.90 42.29 7.99
CA GLY A 479 9.40 43.42 7.21
C GLY A 479 10.53 43.03 6.25
N PHE A 480 10.19 42.62 5.03
CA PHE A 480 11.13 42.04 4.06
C PHE A 480 11.85 43.05 3.12
N GLY A 481 11.85 44.34 3.46
CA GLY A 481 12.62 45.36 2.75
C GLY A 481 12.02 45.83 1.42
N LEU A 482 12.86 46.37 0.53
CA LEU A 482 12.47 46.97 -0.75
C LEU A 482 11.71 46.06 -1.73
N PRO A 483 11.94 44.73 -1.82
CA PRO A 483 11.21 43.85 -2.74
C PRO A 483 9.69 43.94 -2.63
N MET A 484 9.17 44.23 -1.43
CA MET A 484 7.74 44.41 -1.19
C MET A 484 7.11 45.53 -2.02
N HIS A 485 7.88 46.57 -2.38
CA HIS A 485 7.38 47.64 -3.23
C HIS A 485 6.96 47.13 -4.61
N ASN A 486 7.82 46.32 -5.23
CA ASN A 486 7.61 45.80 -6.57
C ASN A 486 6.57 44.68 -6.58
N ILE A 487 6.50 43.87 -5.52
CA ILE A 487 5.48 42.82 -5.38
C ILE A 487 4.08 43.44 -5.34
N LEU A 488 3.86 44.43 -4.47
CA LEU A 488 2.56 45.11 -4.36
C LEU A 488 2.20 45.85 -5.65
N ALA A 489 3.17 46.53 -6.28
CA ALA A 489 2.95 47.22 -7.55
C ALA A 489 2.63 46.27 -8.74
N CYS A 490 3.07 45.01 -8.68
CA CYS A 490 2.81 44.01 -9.72
C CYS A 490 1.55 43.16 -9.44
N ALA A 491 0.85 43.37 -8.32
CA ALA A 491 -0.32 42.58 -7.92
C ALA A 491 -1.61 43.43 -7.92
N PRO A 492 -2.07 43.93 -9.09
CA PRO A 492 -3.22 44.85 -9.16
C PRO A 492 -4.55 44.19 -8.79
N ASN A 493 -4.62 42.86 -8.79
CA ASN A 493 -5.83 42.09 -8.53
C ASN A 493 -5.91 41.57 -7.08
N ALA A 494 -4.98 41.96 -6.21
CA ALA A 494 -4.93 41.51 -4.83
C ALA A 494 -6.05 42.17 -4.01
N THR A 495 -7.04 41.38 -3.63
CA THR A 495 -8.22 41.80 -2.86
C THR A 495 -7.99 41.69 -1.35
N ASP A 496 -7.24 40.66 -0.92
CA ASP A 496 -7.03 40.36 0.50
C ASP A 496 -5.56 40.56 0.89
N LEU A 497 -5.33 41.38 1.90
CA LEU A 497 -4.00 41.67 2.42
C LEU A 497 -3.90 41.32 3.91
N TRP A 498 -2.96 40.45 4.26
CA TRP A 498 -2.66 40.08 5.64
C TRP A 498 -1.27 40.61 6.01
N LEU A 499 -1.16 41.41 7.07
CA LEU A 499 0.09 42.06 7.49
C LEU A 499 0.38 41.81 8.97
N SER A 500 1.64 41.45 9.27
CA SER A 500 2.14 41.41 10.64
C SER A 500 2.67 42.77 11.10
N LEU A 501 2.18 43.25 12.24
CA LEU A 501 2.67 44.38 13.03
C LEU A 501 3.64 43.96 14.14
N ASP A 502 3.84 42.65 14.35
CA ASP A 502 4.89 42.13 15.24
C ASP A 502 6.26 42.21 14.55
N LEU A 503 6.75 43.45 14.42
CA LEU A 503 8.01 43.79 13.80
C LEU A 503 9.09 43.95 14.86
N ARG A 504 10.33 43.56 14.54
CA ARG A 504 11.50 43.77 15.40
C ARG A 504 12.35 44.92 14.85
N THR A 505 13.24 45.47 15.68
CA THR A 505 14.10 46.62 15.32
C THR A 505 15.00 46.43 14.10
N GLY A 506 15.28 45.18 13.70
CA GLY A 506 16.08 44.86 12.51
C GLY A 506 15.28 44.71 11.21
N ASP A 507 13.95 44.73 11.27
CA ASP A 507 13.10 44.51 10.09
C ASP A 507 12.97 45.79 9.26
N SER A 508 12.94 45.66 7.94
CA SER A 508 12.81 46.81 7.03
C SER A 508 11.41 46.90 6.43
N VAL A 509 10.64 47.89 6.89
CA VAL A 509 9.29 48.19 6.36
C VAL A 509 9.31 49.13 5.15
N SER A 510 10.49 49.56 4.70
CA SER A 510 10.64 50.59 3.66
C SER A 510 9.93 50.25 2.34
N GLY A 511 9.94 48.98 1.91
CA GLY A 511 9.23 48.55 0.71
C GLY A 511 7.72 48.46 0.89
N LEU A 512 7.25 48.01 2.06
CA LEU A 512 5.83 48.03 2.41
C LEU A 512 5.30 49.47 2.39
N CYS A 513 6.00 50.40 3.05
CA CYS A 513 5.56 51.80 3.09
C CYS A 513 5.46 52.46 1.71
N LYS A 514 6.31 52.06 0.75
CA LYS A 514 6.23 52.57 -0.63
C LYS A 514 5.23 51.81 -1.51
N GLY A 515 4.86 50.59 -1.11
CA GLY A 515 4.04 49.68 -1.91
C GLY A 515 2.55 49.74 -1.56
N LEU A 516 2.20 49.95 -0.28
CA LEU A 516 0.81 49.98 0.18
C LEU A 516 -0.06 51.05 -0.52
N PRO A 517 0.43 52.27 -0.81
CA PRO A 517 -0.34 53.25 -1.58
C PRO A 517 -0.59 52.84 -3.04
N LYS A 518 0.11 51.82 -3.55
CA LYS A 518 -0.08 51.30 -4.92
C LYS A 518 -1.02 50.08 -4.97
N SER A 519 -1.53 49.66 -3.82
CA SER A 519 -2.52 48.58 -3.70
C SER A 519 -3.86 49.17 -3.25
N ASP A 520 -4.97 48.57 -3.69
CA ASP A 520 -6.32 48.94 -3.28
C ASP A 520 -7.11 47.68 -2.85
N PRO A 521 -6.83 47.13 -1.64
CA PRO A 521 -7.43 45.90 -1.17
C PRO A 521 -8.88 46.10 -0.69
N THR A 522 -9.74 45.11 -0.92
CA THR A 522 -11.11 45.09 -0.37
C THR A 522 -11.15 44.61 1.08
N ARG A 523 -10.19 43.78 1.48
CA ARG A 523 -10.07 43.26 2.86
C ARG A 523 -8.63 43.36 3.37
N VAL A 524 -8.47 43.89 4.58
CA VAL A 524 -7.18 43.96 5.27
C VAL A 524 -7.25 43.29 6.64
N ILE A 525 -6.25 42.46 6.93
CA ILE A 525 -6.14 41.71 8.19
C ILE A 525 -4.81 42.08 8.82
N LEU A 526 -4.88 42.62 10.03
CA LEU A 526 -3.70 43.00 10.79
C LEU A 526 -3.46 41.97 11.88
N TYR A 527 -2.21 41.58 12.08
CA TYR A 527 -1.81 40.69 13.17
C TYR A 527 -0.78 41.38 14.05
N ASP A 528 -0.86 41.20 15.36
CA ASP A 528 0.19 41.61 16.30
C ASP A 528 0.32 40.57 17.42
N ALA A 529 1.43 40.61 18.15
CA ALA A 529 1.64 39.78 19.33
C ALA A 529 0.61 40.11 20.42
N LYS A 530 0.31 39.17 21.32
CA LYS A 530 -0.63 39.36 22.43
C LYS A 530 0.09 39.70 23.75
N GLY A 531 -0.62 40.38 24.66
CA GLY A 531 -0.17 40.60 26.03
C GLY A 531 1.14 41.39 26.16
N SER A 532 2.03 40.94 27.05
CA SER A 532 3.32 41.59 27.34
C SER A 532 4.35 41.47 26.21
N GLU A 533 4.06 40.72 25.15
CA GLU A 533 4.95 40.53 24.00
C GLU A 533 4.77 41.59 22.90
N VAL A 534 3.76 42.45 23.00
CA VAL A 534 3.53 43.56 22.06
C VAL A 534 4.75 44.47 22.02
N ARG A 535 5.32 44.65 20.82
CA ARG A 535 6.51 45.48 20.60
C ARG A 535 6.11 46.84 20.05
N ASP A 536 6.55 47.90 20.71
CA ASP A 536 6.48 49.27 20.17
C ASP A 536 7.88 49.77 19.80
N ASN A 537 8.19 49.74 18.51
CA ASN A 537 9.49 50.17 17.97
C ASN A 537 9.32 51.03 16.70
N ALA A 538 10.44 51.61 16.23
CA ALA A 538 10.41 52.52 15.09
C ALA A 538 9.84 51.89 13.79
N PRO A 539 10.22 50.64 13.40
CA PRO A 539 9.59 49.96 12.26
C PRO A 539 8.08 49.78 12.39
N SER A 540 7.60 49.36 13.58
CA SER A 540 6.16 49.17 13.80
C SER A 540 5.39 50.49 13.74
N ARG A 541 5.90 51.57 14.37
CA ARG A 541 5.26 52.89 14.30
C ARG A 541 5.22 53.44 12.87
N LYS A 542 6.29 53.26 12.10
CA LYS A 542 6.35 53.72 10.71
C LYS A 542 5.35 52.99 9.81
N LEU A 543 5.16 51.69 10.00
CA LEU A 543 4.16 50.93 9.24
C LEU A 543 2.74 51.33 9.62
N ILE A 544 2.49 51.54 10.92
CA ILE A 544 1.18 51.98 11.44
C ILE A 544 0.78 53.35 10.90
N GLU A 545 1.71 54.30 10.86
CA GLU A 545 1.46 55.63 10.30
C GLU A 545 1.08 55.56 8.82
N MET A 546 1.79 54.71 8.05
CA MET A 546 1.45 54.47 6.65
C MET A 546 0.09 53.78 6.49
N LEU A 547 -0.24 52.82 7.35
CA LEU A 547 -1.56 52.17 7.33
C LEU A 547 -2.66 53.17 7.65
N ARG A 548 -2.44 54.11 8.58
CA ARG A 548 -3.38 55.21 8.86
C ARG A 548 -3.64 56.01 7.59
N GLU A 549 -2.58 56.47 6.91
CA GLU A 549 -2.69 57.23 5.66
C GLU A 549 -3.43 56.45 4.57
N CYS A 550 -3.12 55.16 4.40
CA CYS A 550 -3.77 54.35 3.37
C CYS A 550 -5.26 54.11 3.65
N ILE A 551 -5.63 53.81 4.91
CA ILE A 551 -7.03 53.57 5.30
C ILE A 551 -7.88 54.84 5.22
N GLU A 552 -7.28 56.00 5.53
CA GLU A 552 -8.00 57.29 5.56
C GLU A 552 -8.12 57.93 4.17
N PHE A 553 -7.12 57.79 3.29
CA PHE A 553 -7.05 58.57 2.05
C PHE A 553 -6.79 57.80 0.75
N GLU A 554 -6.14 56.63 0.76
CA GLU A 554 -5.68 55.96 -0.48
C GLU A 554 -6.56 54.77 -0.89
N TRP A 555 -7.14 54.02 0.06
CA TRP A 555 -7.90 52.80 -0.22
C TRP A 555 -9.39 53.07 -0.43
N GLU A 556 -9.76 53.27 -1.69
CA GLU A 556 -11.13 53.56 -2.11
C GLU A 556 -12.05 52.32 -2.08
N SER A 557 -11.49 51.11 -2.25
CA SER A 557 -12.26 49.85 -2.32
C SER A 557 -12.34 49.08 -0.99
N LEU A 558 -11.82 49.63 0.11
CA LEU A 558 -11.73 48.93 1.39
C LEU A 558 -13.11 48.73 2.05
N GLU A 559 -13.58 47.48 2.14
CA GLU A 559 -14.87 47.15 2.76
C GLU A 559 -14.72 46.51 4.14
N THR A 560 -13.70 45.66 4.33
CA THR A 560 -13.53 44.85 5.55
C THR A 560 -12.15 45.03 6.18
N VAL A 561 -12.12 45.34 7.48
CA VAL A 561 -10.88 45.35 8.26
C VAL A 561 -10.99 44.37 9.42
N GLU A 562 -10.01 43.48 9.58
CA GLU A 562 -9.89 42.57 10.71
C GLU A 562 -8.71 42.97 11.60
N CYS A 563 -9.02 43.35 12.83
CA CYS A 563 -8.07 43.87 13.81
C CYS A 563 -8.24 43.15 15.16
N PRO A 564 -7.63 41.97 15.32
CA PRO A 564 -7.83 41.07 16.46
C PRO A 564 -7.27 41.60 17.80
N PHE A 565 -6.56 42.73 17.81
CA PHE A 565 -5.88 43.28 19.00
C PHE A 565 -6.44 44.63 19.47
N MET A 566 -7.39 45.24 18.73
CA MET A 566 -7.85 46.62 18.98
C MET A 566 -8.57 46.86 20.31
N CYS A 567 -8.96 45.79 21.00
CA CYS A 567 -9.52 45.87 22.35
C CYS A 567 -8.51 46.26 23.45
N HIS A 568 -7.21 46.35 23.12
CA HIS A 568 -6.15 46.82 24.00
C HIS A 568 -5.81 48.32 23.79
N TYR A 569 -6.78 49.16 23.38
CA TYR A 569 -6.65 50.59 23.02
C TYR A 569 -5.76 51.47 23.94
N ARG A 570 -5.47 51.05 25.18
CA ARG A 570 -4.51 51.73 26.07
C ARG A 570 -3.03 51.63 25.64
N ILE A 571 -2.71 50.88 24.58
CA ILE A 571 -1.37 50.88 23.99
C ILE A 571 -1.31 51.99 22.93
N PRO A 572 -0.54 53.09 23.14
CA PRO A 572 -0.49 54.24 22.22
C PRO A 572 -0.17 53.89 20.76
N LYS A 573 0.51 52.76 20.55
CA LYS A 573 0.82 52.18 19.24
C LYS A 573 -0.39 52.08 18.31
N TYR A 574 -1.59 51.77 18.81
CA TYR A 574 -2.76 51.48 17.97
C TYR A 574 -3.73 52.65 17.79
N GLU A 575 -3.53 53.75 18.52
CA GLU A 575 -4.39 54.95 18.44
C GLU A 575 -4.52 55.51 17.00
N PRO A 576 -3.44 55.57 16.18
CA PRO A 576 -3.56 56.04 14.80
C PRO A 576 -4.49 55.18 13.93
N ILE A 577 -4.43 53.85 14.07
CA ILE A 577 -5.30 52.93 13.29
C ILE A 577 -6.74 53.07 13.77
N ALA A 578 -6.97 53.15 15.08
CA ALA A 578 -8.32 53.37 15.63
C ALA A 578 -8.95 54.66 15.12
N ALA A 579 -8.17 55.75 15.05
CA ALA A 579 -8.63 57.03 14.51
C ALA A 579 -8.93 56.95 12.99
N ALA A 580 -8.07 56.28 12.21
CA ALA A 580 -8.29 56.10 10.76
C ALA A 580 -9.56 55.29 10.45
N LEU A 581 -9.84 54.24 11.23
CA LEU A 581 -11.03 53.40 11.00
C LEU A 581 -12.34 54.18 11.22
N ILE A 582 -12.36 55.16 12.12
CA ILE A 582 -13.54 56.01 12.34
C ILE A 582 -13.73 57.00 11.19
N ARG A 583 -12.62 57.54 10.66
CA ARG A 583 -12.64 58.55 9.58
C ARG A 583 -12.74 57.95 8.19
N SER A 584 -12.56 56.64 8.05
CA SER A 584 -12.70 55.94 6.77
C SER A 584 -14.10 56.13 6.20
N CYS A 585 -14.19 56.52 4.94
CA CYS A 585 -15.47 56.73 4.24
C CYS A 585 -15.98 55.46 3.53
N THR A 586 -15.19 54.40 3.48
CA THR A 586 -15.40 53.22 2.61
C THR A 586 -15.66 51.93 3.40
N MET A 587 -15.07 51.81 4.60
CA MET A 587 -15.16 50.61 5.43
C MET A 587 -16.58 50.31 5.93
N GLN A 588 -17.11 49.12 5.60
CA GLN A 588 -18.46 48.70 6.01
C GLN A 588 -18.46 47.71 7.17
N THR A 589 -17.41 46.86 7.26
CA THR A 589 -17.36 45.75 8.23
C THR A 589 -16.04 45.76 9.01
N LEU A 590 -16.12 45.84 10.34
CA LEU A 590 -14.98 45.68 11.24
C LEU A 590 -15.08 44.33 11.95
N VAL A 591 -14.02 43.53 11.90
CA VAL A 591 -13.93 42.24 12.59
C VAL A 591 -12.94 42.35 13.76
N LEU A 592 -13.41 42.02 14.96
CA LEU A 592 -12.64 42.04 16.20
C LEU A 592 -12.57 40.62 16.78
N GLN A 593 -11.45 40.29 17.43
CA GLN A 593 -11.27 39.03 18.14
C GLN A 593 -10.97 39.32 19.62
N HIS A 594 -11.55 38.55 20.53
CA HIS A 594 -11.29 38.62 21.98
C HIS A 594 -11.37 40.04 22.60
N PRO A 595 -12.47 40.79 22.46
CA PRO A 595 -12.53 42.13 23.02
C PRO A 595 -12.54 42.10 24.56
N GLN A 596 -11.58 42.80 25.17
CA GLN A 596 -11.67 43.22 26.58
C GLN A 596 -12.98 44.02 26.81
N PRO A 597 -13.58 43.96 28.01
CA PRO A 597 -14.94 44.46 28.29
C PRO A 597 -15.03 46.01 28.41
N TYR A 598 -14.39 46.74 27.51
CA TYR A 598 -14.39 48.21 27.50
C TYR A 598 -15.39 48.76 26.49
N ILE A 599 -16.58 49.12 26.97
CA ILE A 599 -17.69 49.66 26.18
C ILE A 599 -17.38 51.00 25.48
N THR A 600 -16.39 51.75 25.98
CA THR A 600 -16.02 53.08 25.45
C THR A 600 -15.54 53.02 24.01
N PHE A 601 -14.73 52.03 23.66
CA PHE A 601 -14.26 51.85 22.28
C PHE A 601 -15.42 51.53 21.32
N PHE A 602 -16.38 50.71 21.75
CA PHE A 602 -17.58 50.40 20.97
C PHE A 602 -18.47 51.63 20.77
N ARG A 603 -18.57 52.52 21.77
CA ARG A 603 -19.24 53.83 21.61
C ARG A 603 -18.54 54.73 20.60
N PHE A 604 -17.21 54.68 20.49
CA PHE A 604 -16.52 55.46 19.47
C PHE A 604 -16.77 54.91 18.06
N LEU A 605 -16.96 53.59 17.90
CA LEU A 605 -17.27 52.99 16.60
C LEU A 605 -18.64 53.40 16.05
N THR A 606 -19.61 53.72 16.90
CA THR A 606 -20.92 54.21 16.44
C THR A 606 -20.87 55.60 15.81
N THR A 607 -19.75 56.34 15.99
CA THR A 607 -19.53 57.65 15.36
C THR A 607 -18.96 57.57 13.94
N ALA A 608 -18.59 56.37 13.48
CA ALA A 608 -18.09 56.16 12.12
C ALA A 608 -19.23 56.26 11.10
N SER A 609 -19.03 57.04 10.04
CA SER A 609 -20.08 57.38 9.07
C SER A 609 -20.40 56.29 8.05
N SER A 610 -19.43 55.41 7.76
CA SER A 610 -19.51 54.37 6.72
C SER A 610 -19.73 52.95 7.28
N LEU A 611 -19.41 52.76 8.57
CA LEU A 611 -19.44 51.47 9.24
C LEU A 611 -20.87 50.98 9.41
N ARG A 612 -21.14 49.74 9.01
CA ARG A 612 -22.48 49.11 9.12
C ARG A 612 -22.49 47.91 10.04
N ARG A 613 -21.38 47.17 10.12
CA ARG A 613 -21.30 45.92 10.90
C ARG A 613 -20.00 45.84 11.69
N VAL A 614 -20.12 45.47 12.96
CA VAL A 614 -19.00 45.10 13.82
C VAL A 614 -19.21 43.65 14.24
N ARG A 615 -18.37 42.75 13.73
CA ARG A 615 -18.39 41.31 14.05
C ARG A 615 -17.34 41.02 15.12
N VAL A 616 -17.78 40.48 16.24
CA VAL A 616 -16.93 39.97 17.31
C VAL A 616 -16.86 38.47 17.16
N VAL A 617 -15.72 37.97 16.67
CA VAL A 617 -15.53 36.55 16.35
C VAL A 617 -14.63 35.92 17.40
N PHE A 618 -15.08 34.79 17.95
CA PHE A 618 -14.25 33.96 18.80
C PHE A 618 -13.49 32.92 18.00
N ARG A 619 -12.16 32.97 18.11
CA ARG A 619 -11.28 31.93 17.60
C ARG A 619 -10.47 31.39 18.77
N SER A 620 -10.57 30.09 19.03
CA SER A 620 -9.88 29.44 20.15
C SER A 620 -8.38 29.77 20.12
N THR A 621 -7.85 30.12 21.29
CA THR A 621 -6.43 30.42 21.47
C THR A 621 -5.59 29.18 21.72
N GLY A 622 -6.23 28.02 21.87
CA GLY A 622 -5.59 26.76 22.26
C GLY A 622 -5.61 26.52 23.78
N ASP A 623 -5.73 27.59 24.59
CA ASP A 623 -5.88 27.48 26.05
C ASP A 623 -7.35 27.62 26.45
N ALA A 624 -7.94 26.52 26.93
CA ALA A 624 -9.33 26.49 27.33
C ALA A 624 -9.67 27.38 28.55
N ALA A 625 -8.68 27.74 29.38
CA ALA A 625 -8.89 28.64 30.51
C ALA A 625 -8.99 30.10 30.04
N ASP A 626 -8.03 30.53 29.21
CA ASP A 626 -8.05 31.86 28.59
C ASP A 626 -9.25 32.02 27.65
N ASP A 627 -9.60 30.98 26.88
CA ASP A 627 -10.79 30.99 26.02
C ASP A 627 -12.08 31.09 26.84
N ALA A 628 -12.18 30.39 27.97
CA ALA A 628 -13.35 30.48 28.84
C ALA A 628 -13.49 31.88 29.48
N GLU A 629 -12.38 32.49 29.90
CA GLU A 629 -12.35 33.84 30.44
C GLU A 629 -12.71 34.87 29.37
N ALA A 630 -12.16 34.75 28.16
CA ALA A 630 -12.48 35.63 27.03
C ALA A 630 -13.94 35.50 26.57
N ILE A 631 -14.49 34.28 26.55
CA ILE A 631 -15.91 34.02 26.24
C ILE A 631 -16.80 34.66 27.31
N ALA A 632 -16.47 34.51 28.60
CA ALA A 632 -17.21 35.15 29.67
C ALA A 632 -17.14 36.68 29.57
N ALA A 633 -15.97 37.25 29.29
CA ALA A 633 -15.77 38.69 29.14
C ALA A 633 -16.55 39.28 27.95
N SER A 634 -16.62 38.60 26.81
CA SER A 634 -17.39 39.15 25.68
C SER A 634 -18.88 38.91 25.80
N LYS A 635 -19.34 37.86 26.50
CA LYS A 635 -20.77 37.73 26.89
C LYS A 635 -21.19 38.88 27.79
N GLN A 636 -20.37 39.25 28.77
CA GLN A 636 -20.61 40.43 29.60
C GLN A 636 -20.61 41.73 28.77
N LEU A 637 -19.77 41.83 27.74
CA LEU A 637 -19.77 42.99 26.85
C LEU A 637 -21.03 43.04 25.97
N GLU A 638 -21.46 41.91 25.41
CA GLU A 638 -22.69 41.78 24.63
C GLU A 638 -23.91 42.19 25.46
N GLU A 639 -24.04 41.69 26.68
CA GLU A 639 -25.10 42.10 27.62
C GLU A 639 -25.07 43.61 27.89
N ARG A 640 -23.87 44.19 28.08
CA ARG A 640 -23.72 45.64 28.32
C ARG A 640 -24.05 46.51 27.12
N ILE A 641 -23.80 46.03 25.89
CA ILE A 641 -24.19 46.73 24.66
C ILE A 641 -25.71 46.64 24.48
N GLN A 642 -26.31 45.46 24.68
CA GLN A 642 -27.76 45.25 24.59
C GLN A 642 -28.57 46.03 25.64
N GLN A 643 -27.99 46.32 26.81
CA GLN A 643 -28.66 47.06 27.90
C GLN A 643 -28.46 48.58 27.81
N SER A 644 -27.65 49.08 26.87
CA SER A 644 -27.26 50.49 26.81
C SER A 644 -27.99 51.22 25.68
N ALA A 645 -28.83 52.19 26.05
CA ALA A 645 -29.60 53.02 25.11
C ALA A 645 -28.74 53.76 24.05
N ASP A 646 -27.46 54.02 24.36
CA ASP A 646 -26.50 54.64 23.43
C ASP A 646 -26.30 53.86 22.11
N PHE A 647 -26.66 52.57 22.06
CA PHE A 647 -26.46 51.69 20.91
C PHE A 647 -27.75 51.35 20.16
N ASP A 648 -28.93 51.63 20.74
CA ASP A 648 -30.23 51.31 20.13
C ASP A 648 -30.54 52.20 18.91
N ASP A 649 -30.04 53.43 18.90
CA ASP A 649 -30.19 54.40 17.80
C ASP A 649 -29.01 54.39 16.79
N ALA A 650 -28.01 53.52 16.98
CA ALA A 650 -26.83 53.48 16.13
C ALA A 650 -27.10 52.71 14.81
N PHE A 651 -26.62 53.25 13.67
CA PHE A 651 -26.72 52.59 12.35
C PHE A 651 -25.79 51.35 12.21
N VAL A 652 -24.98 51.07 13.24
CA VAL A 652 -23.98 50.00 13.28
C VAL A 652 -24.55 48.77 13.99
N ARG A 653 -24.58 47.63 13.30
CA ARG A 653 -25.00 46.35 13.87
C ARG A 653 -23.83 45.62 14.53
N PHE A 654 -23.98 45.24 15.79
CA PHE A 654 -23.02 44.41 16.53
C PHE A 654 -23.44 42.93 16.48
N GLU A 655 -22.55 42.06 16.04
CA GLU A 655 -22.78 40.61 15.89
C GLU A 655 -21.73 39.84 16.69
N PHE A 656 -22.15 38.97 17.60
CA PHE A 656 -21.27 38.15 18.44
C PHE A 656 -21.35 36.68 18.00
N GLU A 657 -20.21 36.10 17.63
CA GLU A 657 -20.09 34.71 17.18
C GLU A 657 -19.27 33.90 18.19
N TYR A 658 -19.94 33.07 19.00
CA TYR A 658 -19.31 32.17 19.98
C TYR A 658 -19.06 30.78 19.40
N PRO A 659 -18.09 30.02 19.94
CA PRO A 659 -17.91 28.62 19.57
C PRO A 659 -19.13 27.81 20.01
N ASP A 660 -19.73 27.03 19.11
CA ASP A 660 -20.82 26.12 19.46
C ASP A 660 -20.32 25.04 20.45
N ASN A 661 -21.01 24.91 21.59
CA ASN A 661 -20.70 23.93 22.65
C ASN A 661 -20.77 22.45 22.20
N ASN A 662 -21.08 22.17 20.94
CA ASN A 662 -21.17 20.82 20.37
C ASN A 662 -20.13 20.51 19.28
N THR A 663 -19.16 21.37 19.04
CA THR A 663 -18.09 21.11 18.05
C THR A 663 -16.71 21.41 18.63
N GLY A 664 -16.25 20.55 19.53
CA GLY A 664 -14.83 20.22 19.55
C GLY A 664 -14.54 19.47 18.24
N ASN A 665 -13.95 20.17 17.27
CA ASN A 665 -13.86 19.87 15.83
C ASN A 665 -14.92 20.58 14.99
N SER A 666 -14.80 21.89 14.84
CA SER A 666 -15.26 22.56 13.63
C SER A 666 -14.29 22.22 12.48
N ALA A 667 -14.42 21.01 11.95
CA ALA A 667 -14.23 20.81 10.53
C ALA A 667 -15.51 21.33 9.85
N SER A 668 -15.66 22.66 9.82
CA SER A 668 -16.81 23.32 9.21
C SER A 668 -16.37 24.23 8.07
N VAL A 669 -15.56 23.69 7.16
CA VAL A 669 -15.53 24.08 5.74
C VAL A 669 -15.38 22.82 4.90
N ALA A 670 -16.38 21.95 4.98
CA ALA A 670 -16.68 20.97 3.93
C ALA A 670 -18.09 21.21 3.35
N SER A 671 -18.67 22.40 3.59
CA SER A 671 -19.99 22.77 3.08
C SER A 671 -19.98 23.33 1.66
N ASP A 672 -18.82 23.70 1.10
CA ASP A 672 -18.75 24.27 -0.25
C ASP A 672 -18.42 23.24 -1.35
N LEU A 673 -18.27 21.96 -0.99
CA LEU A 673 -18.05 20.85 -1.94
C LEU A 673 -19.24 19.90 -2.06
N ILE A 674 -20.36 20.16 -1.39
CA ILE A 674 -21.60 19.43 -1.66
C ILE A 674 -22.32 20.16 -2.79
N LEU A 675 -21.96 19.82 -4.03
CA LEU A 675 -22.88 20.02 -5.14
C LEU A 675 -24.23 19.43 -4.73
N PRO A 676 -25.34 20.18 -4.80
CA PRO A 676 -26.65 19.61 -4.53
C PRO A 676 -26.81 18.38 -5.44
N PRO A 677 -27.28 17.23 -4.90
CA PRO A 677 -27.45 16.04 -5.71
C PRO A 677 -28.33 16.41 -6.91
N ARG A 678 -27.83 16.16 -8.13
CA ARG A 678 -28.55 16.43 -9.39
C ARG A 678 -29.95 15.77 -9.43
N ASN A 679 -30.22 14.82 -8.53
CA ASN A 679 -31.52 14.22 -8.33
C ASN A 679 -31.79 13.94 -6.84
N PRO A 680 -32.69 14.68 -6.17
CA PRO A 680 -33.05 14.45 -4.76
C PRO A 680 -33.76 13.11 -4.50
N SER A 681 -34.15 12.39 -5.56
CA SER A 681 -34.78 11.07 -5.50
C SER A 681 -33.80 9.91 -5.65
N PHE A 682 -32.49 10.18 -5.81
CA PHE A 682 -31.51 9.13 -6.00
C PHE A 682 -31.25 8.36 -4.70
N VAL A 683 -31.68 7.11 -4.66
CA VAL A 683 -31.33 6.16 -3.61
C VAL A 683 -30.21 5.24 -4.13
N PRO A 684 -28.97 5.38 -3.65
CA PRO A 684 -27.88 4.54 -4.12
C PRO A 684 -28.21 3.06 -3.90
N LEU A 685 -27.93 2.23 -4.91
CA LEU A 685 -28.11 0.77 -4.89
C LEU A 685 -29.58 0.30 -4.76
N GLN A 686 -30.58 1.15 -5.04
CA GLN A 686 -32.01 0.79 -4.95
C GLN A 686 -32.40 -0.46 -5.76
N THR A 687 -31.73 -0.68 -6.90
CA THR A 687 -31.95 -1.84 -7.79
C THR A 687 -31.17 -3.09 -7.38
N ALA A 688 -30.21 -2.99 -6.47
CA ALA A 688 -29.38 -4.12 -6.05
C ALA A 688 -30.09 -4.95 -4.95
N PRO A 689 -29.94 -6.29 -4.92
CA PRO A 689 -30.43 -7.12 -3.84
C PRO A 689 -29.89 -6.69 -2.46
N VAL A 690 -30.72 -6.78 -1.41
CA VAL A 690 -30.39 -6.37 -0.03
C VAL A 690 -29.09 -6.98 0.48
N VAL A 691 -28.78 -8.22 0.09
CA VAL A 691 -27.52 -8.90 0.47
C VAL A 691 -26.29 -8.20 -0.12
N ILE A 692 -26.39 -7.75 -1.38
CA ILE A 692 -25.30 -7.02 -2.06
C ILE A 692 -25.20 -5.61 -1.49
N GLN A 693 -26.33 -4.94 -1.27
CA GLN A 693 -26.36 -3.63 -0.58
C GLN A 693 -25.65 -3.72 0.78
N HIS A 694 -25.98 -4.73 1.59
CA HIS A 694 -25.35 -4.93 2.89
C HIS A 694 -23.86 -5.21 2.77
N LYS A 695 -23.41 -6.03 1.81
CA LYS A 695 -21.97 -6.28 1.61
C LYS A 695 -21.21 -5.00 1.23
N ILE A 696 -21.77 -4.20 0.33
CA ILE A 696 -21.18 -2.93 -0.11
C ILE A 696 -21.14 -1.93 1.05
N TRP A 697 -22.28 -1.69 1.70
CA TRP A 697 -22.35 -0.76 2.84
C TRP A 697 -21.50 -1.21 4.01
N ASN A 698 -21.42 -2.51 4.29
CA ASN A 698 -20.54 -3.05 5.32
C ASN A 698 -19.06 -2.79 5.00
N ARG A 699 -18.65 -2.84 3.73
CA ARG A 699 -17.28 -2.53 3.30
C ARG A 699 -16.99 -1.02 3.33
N ILE A 700 -17.95 -0.20 2.93
CA ILE A 700 -17.85 1.26 3.01
C ILE A 700 -17.74 1.69 4.48
N LEU A 701 -18.63 1.21 5.35
CA LEU A 701 -18.60 1.48 6.78
C LEU A 701 -17.32 0.96 7.44
N TYR A 702 -16.80 -0.19 6.99
CA TYR A 702 -15.50 -0.66 7.45
C TYR A 702 -14.39 0.35 7.18
N PHE A 703 -14.32 0.94 5.98
CA PHE A 703 -13.31 1.96 5.65
C PHE A 703 -13.60 3.32 6.32
N ALA A 704 -14.87 3.73 6.38
CA ALA A 704 -15.27 5.02 6.97
C ALA A 704 -15.11 5.03 8.51
N MET A 705 -15.28 3.88 9.16
CA MET A 705 -15.10 3.72 10.61
C MET A 705 -13.74 3.13 10.96
N PHE A 706 -12.87 2.91 9.96
CA PHE A 706 -11.52 2.42 10.16
C PHE A 706 -10.74 3.43 11.00
N VAL A 707 -10.07 2.94 12.04
CA VAL A 707 -9.09 3.73 12.78
C VAL A 707 -7.74 3.26 12.34
N ASP A 708 -6.90 4.18 11.89
CA ASP A 708 -5.50 3.91 11.67
C ASP A 708 -4.82 3.69 13.03
N GLU A 709 -4.77 2.42 13.45
CA GLU A 709 -4.28 1.99 14.76
C GLU A 709 -2.79 2.36 14.98
N GLU A 710 -2.03 2.65 13.91
CA GLU A 710 -0.63 3.12 13.98
C GLU A 710 -0.50 4.62 14.26
N LYS A 711 -1.57 5.40 14.08
CA LYS A 711 -1.58 6.86 14.30
C LYS A 711 -2.20 7.27 15.64
N ILE A 712 -2.61 6.32 16.47
CA ILE A 712 -3.17 6.62 17.80
C ILE A 712 -2.04 7.08 18.73
N GLU A 713 -1.78 8.38 18.75
CA GLU A 713 -0.82 9.00 19.66
C GLU A 713 -1.54 9.80 20.77
N LEU A 714 -0.97 9.77 21.98
CA LEU A 714 -1.24 10.78 22.99
C LEU A 714 -0.45 12.03 22.64
N VAL A 715 -1.15 13.05 22.15
CA VAL A 715 -0.56 14.37 21.98
C VAL A 715 -0.81 15.14 23.27
N LEU A 716 0.27 15.64 23.86
CA LEU A 716 0.19 16.66 24.89
C LEU A 716 0.03 17.98 24.16
N ASP A 717 -1.05 18.70 24.46
CA ASP A 717 -1.15 20.09 24.04
C ASP A 717 -0.13 20.93 24.83
N ASP A 718 0.06 22.19 24.43
CA ASP A 718 1.02 23.12 25.07
C ASP A 718 0.78 23.27 26.59
N ASP A 719 -0.43 22.91 27.07
CA ASP A 719 -0.86 22.88 28.49
C ASP A 719 -0.68 21.53 29.23
N ASN A 720 0.06 20.57 28.67
CA ASN A 720 0.20 19.20 29.24
C ASN A 720 -1.13 18.42 29.38
N ARG A 721 -2.19 18.81 28.68
CA ARG A 721 -3.44 18.04 28.62
C ARG A 721 -3.31 16.92 27.59
N THR A 722 -3.77 15.72 27.94
CA THR A 722 -3.64 14.53 27.09
C THR A 722 -4.82 14.43 26.13
N HIS A 723 -4.57 14.67 24.84
CA HIS A 723 -5.55 14.51 23.78
C HIS A 723 -5.19 13.32 22.89
N LEU A 724 -6.22 12.58 22.44
CA LEU A 724 -6.07 11.52 21.45
C LEU A 724 -6.15 12.16 20.06
N TYR A 725 -5.02 12.27 19.38
CA TYR A 725 -5.01 12.66 17.96
C TYR A 725 -5.28 11.39 17.14
N GLY A 726 -6.24 11.44 16.21
CA GLY A 726 -6.50 10.35 15.25
C GLY A 726 -7.76 9.50 15.47
N ALA A 727 -8.61 9.80 16.46
CA ALA A 727 -9.91 9.14 16.58
C ALA A 727 -11.04 10.14 16.36
N GLU A 728 -11.54 10.23 15.13
CA GLU A 728 -12.83 10.86 14.80
C GLU A 728 -13.99 10.01 15.39
N GLN A 729 -14.09 9.95 16.72
CA GLN A 729 -15.18 9.26 17.41
C GLN A 729 -16.54 9.88 17.04
N SER A 730 -16.57 11.18 16.73
CA SER A 730 -17.74 11.90 16.23
C SER A 730 -18.25 11.33 14.91
N THR A 731 -17.37 11.11 13.92
CA THR A 731 -17.73 10.54 12.61
C THR A 731 -18.36 9.15 12.76
N LYS A 732 -17.82 8.30 13.63
CA LYS A 732 -18.38 6.96 13.90
C LYS A 732 -19.78 7.02 14.50
N LEU A 733 -19.99 7.88 15.50
CA LEU A 733 -21.31 8.08 16.12
C LEU A 733 -22.31 8.64 15.12
N ASN A 734 -21.91 9.66 14.36
CA ASN A 734 -22.75 10.28 13.33
C ASN A 734 -23.18 9.25 12.28
N LEU A 735 -22.28 8.38 11.82
CA LEU A 735 -22.60 7.31 10.87
C LEU A 735 -23.62 6.30 11.44
N LEU A 736 -23.52 5.93 12.72
CA LEU A 736 -24.48 5.03 13.36
C LEU A 736 -25.89 5.64 13.50
N LEU A 737 -25.98 6.97 13.56
CA LEU A 737 -27.23 7.70 13.72
C LEU A 737 -27.93 8.02 12.39
N VAL A 738 -27.29 7.76 11.24
CA VAL A 738 -27.87 8.04 9.91
C VAL A 738 -29.14 7.23 9.64
N SER A 739 -29.13 5.92 9.95
CA SER A 739 -30.28 5.05 9.70
C SER A 739 -30.22 3.75 10.51
N LYS A 740 -31.35 3.03 10.60
CA LYS A 740 -31.39 1.69 11.21
C LYS A 740 -30.46 0.69 10.50
N LEU A 741 -30.27 0.84 9.18
CA LEU A 741 -29.37 -0.01 8.40
C LEU A 741 -27.90 0.24 8.81
N PHE A 742 -27.52 1.51 8.89
CA PHE A 742 -26.17 1.91 9.29
C PHE A 742 -25.89 1.54 10.74
N TYR A 743 -26.88 1.65 11.63
CA TYR A 743 -26.78 1.15 13.00
C TYR A 743 -26.49 -0.36 13.03
N LYS A 744 -27.27 -1.16 12.27
CA LYS A 744 -27.10 -2.62 12.23
C LYS A 744 -25.75 -3.06 11.65
N LEU A 745 -25.32 -2.47 10.54
CA LEU A 745 -24.08 -2.83 9.86
C LEU A 745 -22.82 -2.21 10.50
N GLY A 746 -22.94 -1.01 11.06
CA GLY A 746 -21.84 -0.27 11.69
C GLY A 746 -21.54 -0.73 13.12
N ARG A 747 -22.52 -1.26 13.86
CA ARG A 747 -22.35 -1.70 15.26
C ARG A 747 -21.17 -2.69 15.44
N PRO A 748 -20.98 -3.75 14.63
CA PRO A 748 -19.79 -4.60 14.77
C PRO A 748 -18.45 -3.86 14.57
N HIS A 749 -18.41 -2.86 13.67
CA HIS A 749 -17.20 -2.08 13.40
C HIS A 749 -16.88 -1.09 14.52
N SER A 750 -17.89 -0.55 15.20
CA SER A 750 -17.67 0.35 16.34
C SER A 750 -17.02 -0.35 17.54
N TYR A 751 -17.33 -1.62 17.78
CA TYR A 751 -16.73 -2.42 18.85
C TYR A 751 -15.38 -3.05 18.48
N ARG A 752 -14.92 -2.90 17.24
CA ARG A 752 -13.66 -3.49 16.77
C ARG A 752 -12.44 -2.93 17.49
N CYS A 753 -12.40 -1.61 17.68
CA CYS A 753 -11.33 -0.90 18.38
C CYS A 753 -11.93 -0.05 19.50
N LEU A 754 -11.71 -0.47 20.74
CA LEU A 754 -12.19 0.21 21.94
C LEU A 754 -11.09 1.06 22.54
N ILE A 755 -11.35 2.37 22.65
CA ILE A 755 -10.43 3.32 23.27
C ILE A 755 -11.08 3.84 24.55
N ILE A 756 -10.49 3.49 25.69
CA ILE A 756 -11.05 3.76 27.01
C ILE A 756 -10.17 4.80 27.71
N THR A 757 -10.71 6.01 27.90
CA THR A 757 -10.00 7.13 28.53
C THR A 757 -10.48 7.41 29.96
N ARG A 758 -11.72 7.02 30.29
CA ARG A 758 -12.33 7.24 31.61
C ARG A 758 -12.74 5.92 32.26
N ALA A 759 -12.68 5.87 33.60
CA ALA A 759 -13.07 4.68 34.36
C ALA A 759 -14.56 4.32 34.18
N GLU A 760 -15.43 5.32 34.04
CA GLU A 760 -16.87 5.13 33.81
C GLU A 760 -17.17 4.38 32.49
N GLN A 761 -16.44 4.70 31.42
CA GLN A 761 -16.57 4.03 30.12
C GLN A 761 -16.24 2.53 30.25
N LEU A 762 -15.23 2.21 31.04
CA LEU A 762 -14.79 0.84 31.29
C LEU A 762 -15.87 0.03 32.03
N GLN A 763 -16.53 0.64 33.02
CA GLN A 763 -17.66 0.04 33.72
C GLN A 763 -18.85 -0.18 32.78
N GLN A 764 -19.24 0.84 32.01
CA GLN A 764 -20.37 0.76 31.08
C GLN A 764 -20.17 -0.31 30.00
N ILE A 765 -18.96 -0.41 29.45
CA ILE A 765 -18.62 -1.46 28.48
C ILE A 765 -18.69 -2.84 29.12
N ALA A 766 -18.15 -3.00 30.35
CA ALA A 766 -18.23 -4.28 31.05
C ALA A 766 -19.69 -4.72 31.32
N GLU A 767 -20.55 -3.79 31.74
CA GLU A 767 -21.99 -4.05 31.93
C GLU A 767 -22.72 -4.35 30.61
N LEU A 768 -22.35 -3.68 29.52
CA LEU A 768 -22.91 -3.95 28.18
C LEU A 768 -22.51 -5.34 27.66
N LEU A 769 -21.26 -5.75 27.86
CA LEU A 769 -20.78 -7.08 27.49
C LEU A 769 -21.38 -8.19 28.38
N GLU A 770 -21.82 -7.86 29.59
CA GLU A 770 -22.61 -8.75 30.44
C GLU A 770 -24.03 -8.94 29.90
N LYS A 771 -24.65 -7.89 29.36
CA LYS A 771 -25.99 -7.95 28.75
C LYS A 771 -25.97 -8.62 27.37
N ASP A 772 -24.94 -8.39 26.57
CA ASP A 772 -24.81 -8.92 25.21
C ASP A 772 -23.38 -9.47 24.97
N SER A 773 -23.22 -10.77 25.18
CA SER A 773 -21.93 -11.45 25.06
C SER A 773 -21.43 -11.56 23.62
N THR A 774 -22.30 -11.38 22.61
CA THR A 774 -21.93 -11.48 21.19
C THR A 774 -20.97 -10.37 20.77
N LEU A 775 -21.08 -9.21 21.41
CA LEU A 775 -20.23 -8.04 21.15
C LEU A 775 -18.75 -8.28 21.47
N GLY A 776 -18.45 -9.14 22.46
CA GLY A 776 -17.09 -9.47 22.86
C GLY A 776 -16.27 -10.09 21.72
N GLN A 777 -16.92 -10.84 20.82
CA GLN A 777 -16.26 -11.49 19.68
C GLN A 777 -15.81 -10.49 18.59
N HIS A 778 -16.36 -9.27 18.60
CA HIS A 778 -16.00 -8.23 17.64
C HIS A 778 -14.78 -7.41 18.08
N ILE A 779 -14.43 -7.43 19.38
CA ILE A 779 -13.29 -6.69 19.93
C ILE A 779 -11.98 -7.28 19.40
N ARG A 780 -11.23 -6.45 18.64
CA ARG A 780 -9.91 -6.80 18.11
C ARG A 780 -8.80 -6.00 18.78
N SER A 781 -9.04 -4.73 19.10
CA SER A 781 -8.04 -3.86 19.72
C SER A 781 -8.65 -3.16 20.95
N LEU A 782 -7.96 -3.26 22.08
CA LEU A 782 -8.35 -2.63 23.34
C LEU A 782 -7.25 -1.68 23.79
N TYR A 783 -7.57 -0.38 23.84
CA TYR A 783 -6.69 0.66 24.32
C TYR A 783 -7.20 1.22 25.65
N THR A 784 -6.36 1.23 26.69
CA THR A 784 -6.73 1.71 28.03
C THR A 784 -5.80 2.81 28.53
N TYR A 785 -6.35 3.96 28.89
CA TYR A 785 -5.60 5.14 29.37
C TYR A 785 -5.99 5.54 30.80
N VAL A 786 -6.79 4.72 31.47
CA VAL A 786 -7.42 5.05 32.74
C VAL A 786 -6.42 4.92 33.88
N ARG A 787 -6.08 6.04 34.52
CA ARG A 787 -5.54 6.02 35.90
C ARG A 787 -6.68 5.55 36.82
N CYS A 788 -6.50 4.40 37.48
CA CYS A 788 -7.49 3.77 38.38
C CYS A 788 -8.69 3.07 37.71
N ALA A 789 -8.44 2.09 36.83
CA ALA A 789 -9.48 1.09 36.54
C ALA A 789 -9.61 0.11 37.72
N LYS A 790 -10.82 -0.14 38.24
CA LYS A 790 -11.06 -1.31 39.11
C LYS A 790 -10.78 -2.56 38.27
N VAL A 791 -9.71 -3.29 38.60
CA VAL A 791 -9.18 -4.45 37.84
C VAL A 791 -10.26 -5.47 37.45
N ILE A 792 -11.33 -5.57 38.25
CA ILE A 792 -12.49 -6.43 38.04
C ILE A 792 -13.16 -6.18 36.67
N HIS A 793 -13.33 -4.93 36.25
CA HIS A 793 -14.03 -4.62 35.00
C HIS A 793 -13.16 -4.92 33.77
N VAL A 794 -11.84 -4.72 33.86
CA VAL A 794 -10.89 -5.14 32.82
C VAL A 794 -10.97 -6.66 32.64
N GLN A 795 -10.95 -7.41 33.75
CA GLN A 795 -11.07 -8.86 33.71
C GLN A 795 -12.37 -9.32 33.04
N LYS A 796 -13.51 -8.70 33.37
CA LYS A 796 -14.81 -9.00 32.74
C LYS A 796 -14.83 -8.80 31.22
N ILE A 797 -14.09 -7.81 30.72
CA ILE A 797 -13.94 -7.56 29.28
C ILE A 797 -13.06 -8.65 28.66
N LEU A 798 -11.91 -8.96 29.27
CA LEU A 798 -10.95 -9.96 28.78
C LEU A 798 -11.52 -11.39 28.74
N GLU A 799 -12.42 -11.73 29.66
CA GLU A 799 -13.14 -13.02 29.67
C GLU A 799 -14.02 -13.22 28.42
N ARG A 800 -14.45 -12.13 27.77
CA ARG A 800 -15.38 -12.14 26.62
C ARG A 800 -14.71 -11.77 25.29
N ALA A 801 -13.53 -11.18 25.32
CA ALA A 801 -12.76 -10.76 24.15
C ALA A 801 -11.90 -11.91 23.55
N THR A 802 -12.55 -12.96 23.07
CA THR A 802 -11.88 -14.20 22.58
C THR A 802 -11.07 -14.04 21.28
N ARG A 803 -11.23 -12.89 20.60
CA ARG A 803 -10.60 -12.59 19.31
C ARG A 803 -9.66 -11.40 19.38
N LEU A 804 -9.26 -11.03 20.59
CA LEU A 804 -8.38 -9.90 20.87
C LEU A 804 -7.02 -10.09 20.19
N VAL A 805 -6.61 -9.07 19.46
CA VAL A 805 -5.36 -9.00 18.68
C VAL A 805 -4.39 -8.05 19.36
N ARG A 806 -4.87 -6.95 19.93
CA ARG A 806 -4.03 -5.94 20.60
C ARG A 806 -4.61 -5.53 21.94
N PHE A 807 -3.77 -5.49 22.96
CA PHE A 807 -4.10 -4.89 24.25
C PHE A 807 -3.00 -3.91 24.68
N VAL A 808 -3.30 -2.62 24.54
CA VAL A 808 -2.32 -1.54 24.62
C VAL A 808 -2.73 -0.52 25.66
N SER A 809 -1.82 -0.17 26.56
CA SER A 809 -1.95 0.98 27.46
C SER A 809 -0.72 1.82 27.23
N PRO A 810 -0.74 2.84 26.36
CA PRO A 810 0.49 3.51 26.00
C PRO A 810 1.14 4.16 27.22
N THR A 811 2.40 3.81 27.40
CA THR A 811 3.29 4.44 28.36
C THR A 811 3.51 5.88 27.92
N VAL A 812 3.37 6.82 28.86
CA VAL A 812 3.65 8.23 28.62
C VAL A 812 5.17 8.41 28.47
N ASP A 813 5.71 8.15 27.29
CA ASP A 813 7.12 8.35 26.96
C ASP A 813 7.38 9.72 26.29
N ALA A 814 6.49 10.69 26.53
CA ALA A 814 6.50 11.98 25.84
C ALA A 814 6.58 13.23 26.74
N SER A 815 6.66 13.10 28.08
CA SER A 815 6.72 14.29 28.95
C SER A 815 7.79 14.21 30.03
N PRO A 816 8.71 15.19 30.12
CA PRO A 816 9.58 15.38 31.28
C PRO A 816 8.84 15.89 32.53
N PHE A 817 7.54 16.21 32.46
CA PHE A 817 6.80 16.89 33.52
C PHE A 817 5.93 15.99 34.41
N ILE A 818 5.80 14.70 34.11
CA ILE A 818 5.07 13.77 34.98
C ILE A 818 6.04 13.08 35.94
N ARG A 819 6.45 13.81 36.98
CA ARG A 819 7.37 13.34 38.05
C ARG A 819 6.79 12.25 38.97
N ASP A 820 5.54 11.79 38.78
CA ASP A 820 4.81 10.96 39.73
C ASP A 820 4.39 9.56 39.22
N CYS A 821 5.18 8.94 38.33
CA CYS A 821 4.90 7.58 37.84
C CYS A 821 5.10 6.46 38.88
N GLY A 822 5.51 6.78 40.11
CA GLY A 822 5.74 5.81 41.19
C GLY A 822 4.47 5.28 41.91
N ARG A 823 3.28 5.73 41.52
CA ARG A 823 1.99 5.40 42.18
C ARG A 823 0.86 5.01 41.20
N GLN A 824 1.17 4.25 40.13
CA GLN A 824 0.10 3.70 39.29
C GLN A 824 -0.40 2.36 39.88
N PRO A 825 -1.71 2.17 40.13
CA PRO A 825 -2.26 0.86 40.48
C PRO A 825 -2.17 -0.09 39.28
N PRO A 826 -1.95 -1.41 39.50
CA PRO A 826 -1.86 -2.36 38.40
C PRO A 826 -3.17 -2.42 37.62
N LEU A 827 -3.07 -2.39 36.30
CA LEU A 827 -4.21 -2.54 35.38
C LEU A 827 -4.65 -4.01 35.27
N LEU A 828 -3.75 -4.94 35.60
CA LEU A 828 -3.94 -6.37 35.45
C LEU A 828 -3.47 -7.11 36.70
N THR A 829 -4.32 -7.96 37.29
CA THR A 829 -3.85 -8.96 38.27
C THR A 829 -3.17 -10.11 37.54
N PHE A 830 -2.33 -10.90 38.24
CA PHE A 830 -1.75 -12.12 37.65
C PHE A 830 -2.83 -13.14 37.22
N ARG A 831 -3.99 -13.11 37.90
CA ARG A 831 -5.20 -13.85 37.48
C ARG A 831 -5.74 -13.34 36.15
N GLY A 832 -5.86 -12.02 35.98
CA GLY A 832 -6.25 -11.40 34.71
C GLY A 832 -5.28 -11.72 33.56
N PHE A 833 -3.98 -11.77 33.84
CA PHE A 833 -2.96 -12.22 32.88
C PHE A 833 -3.16 -13.68 32.45
N THR A 834 -3.43 -14.56 33.42
CA THR A 834 -3.70 -15.97 33.14
C THR A 834 -4.99 -16.13 32.34
N THR A 835 -6.02 -15.35 32.61
CA THR A 835 -7.26 -15.33 31.83
C THR A 835 -7.00 -14.88 30.40
N LEU A 836 -6.24 -13.79 30.20
CA LEU A 836 -5.87 -13.30 28.87
C LEU A 836 -5.11 -14.36 28.06
N ALA A 837 -4.14 -15.03 28.68
CA ALA A 837 -3.38 -16.12 28.07
C ALA A 837 -4.31 -17.26 27.61
N LYS A 838 -5.31 -17.62 28.42
CA LYS A 838 -6.29 -18.66 28.10
C LYS A 838 -7.30 -18.24 27.03
N THR A 839 -7.78 -17.00 27.04
CA THR A 839 -8.86 -16.56 26.13
C THR A 839 -8.36 -16.06 24.79
N ALA A 840 -7.19 -15.42 24.74
CA ALA A 840 -6.66 -14.77 23.54
C ALA A 840 -5.19 -15.13 23.22
N GLY A 841 -4.60 -16.14 23.89
CA GLY A 841 -3.18 -16.50 23.68
C GLY A 841 -2.81 -16.85 22.22
N SER A 842 -3.73 -17.46 21.48
CA SER A 842 -3.53 -17.81 20.07
C SER A 842 -3.82 -16.69 19.08
N THR A 843 -4.43 -15.58 19.51
CA THR A 843 -4.82 -14.45 18.63
C THR A 843 -4.10 -13.15 18.94
N LEU A 844 -3.60 -12.99 20.17
CA LEU A 844 -2.98 -11.76 20.65
C LEU A 844 -1.61 -11.58 19.98
N LEU A 845 -1.47 -10.50 19.20
CA LEU A 845 -0.24 -10.09 18.53
C LEU A 845 0.55 -9.09 19.36
N GLU A 846 -0.12 -8.21 20.11
CA GLU A 846 0.50 -7.13 20.88
C GLU A 846 -0.06 -7.03 22.30
N LEU A 847 0.84 -7.01 23.29
CA LEU A 847 0.56 -6.70 24.68
C LEU A 847 1.53 -5.63 25.16
N SER A 848 1.05 -4.40 25.38
CA SER A 848 1.91 -3.27 25.75
C SER A 848 1.35 -2.37 26.87
N GLY A 849 2.27 -1.85 27.69
CA GLY A 849 2.09 -0.91 28.80
C GLY A 849 1.13 -1.30 29.93
N GLN A 850 0.83 -2.59 30.07
CA GLN A 850 0.05 -3.12 31.19
C GLN A 850 0.93 -3.33 32.42
N LEU A 851 0.68 -2.57 33.49
CA LEU A 851 1.30 -2.85 34.78
C LEU A 851 0.62 -4.08 35.41
N ILE A 852 1.35 -5.20 35.47
CA ILE A 852 0.87 -6.42 36.14
C ILE A 852 1.20 -6.34 37.63
N GLU A 853 0.21 -6.62 38.46
CA GLU A 853 0.30 -6.60 39.92
C GLU A 853 1.58 -7.30 40.45
N ARG A 854 2.22 -6.67 41.44
CA ARG A 854 3.37 -7.24 42.14
C ARG A 854 2.91 -8.47 42.91
N ALA A 855 3.50 -9.62 42.62
CA ALA A 855 3.28 -10.83 43.39
C ALA A 855 4.30 -10.92 44.53
N ASP A 856 3.83 -11.12 45.76
CA ASP A 856 4.71 -11.33 46.94
C ASP A 856 5.35 -12.72 46.93
N ALA A 857 4.69 -13.73 46.32
CA ALA A 857 5.19 -15.08 46.13
C ALA A 857 5.63 -15.33 44.66
N PRO A 858 6.64 -16.18 44.42
CA PRO A 858 7.05 -16.57 43.07
C PRO A 858 5.88 -17.16 42.25
N LYS A 859 5.84 -16.86 40.95
CA LYS A 859 4.78 -17.29 40.03
C LYS A 859 5.33 -18.26 38.97
N SER A 860 4.47 -19.15 38.47
CA SER A 860 4.79 -20.03 37.34
C SER A 860 4.83 -19.24 36.03
N PRO A 861 5.79 -19.54 35.12
CA PRO A 861 5.86 -18.91 33.79
C PRO A 861 4.86 -19.50 32.77
N GLU A 862 4.15 -20.59 33.08
CA GLU A 862 3.25 -21.29 32.13
C GLU A 862 2.31 -20.39 31.30
N PRO A 863 1.65 -19.35 31.85
CA PRO A 863 0.77 -18.48 31.06
C PRO A 863 1.48 -17.77 29.90
N LEU A 864 2.81 -17.55 29.99
CA LEU A 864 3.59 -16.96 28.90
C LEU A 864 3.66 -17.88 27.68
N PHE A 865 3.67 -19.21 27.89
CA PHE A 865 3.83 -20.19 26.83
C PHE A 865 2.55 -20.34 25.98
N ALA A 866 1.39 -19.93 26.51
CA ALA A 866 0.13 -19.95 25.78
C ALA A 866 0.07 -18.90 24.63
N PHE A 867 0.97 -17.90 24.65
CA PHE A 867 1.04 -16.86 23.63
C PHE A 867 1.79 -17.32 22.38
N THR A 868 1.09 -18.03 21.49
CA THR A 868 1.67 -18.61 20.26
C THR A 868 1.70 -17.64 19.07
N ALA A 869 0.92 -16.55 19.12
CA ALA A 869 0.83 -15.54 18.06
C ALA A 869 1.54 -14.22 18.39
N LEU A 870 2.04 -14.06 19.61
CA LEU A 870 2.54 -12.77 20.11
C LEU A 870 3.80 -12.32 19.37
N THR A 871 3.74 -11.10 18.85
CA THR A 871 4.83 -10.45 18.09
C THR A 871 5.44 -9.29 18.87
N HIS A 872 4.66 -8.63 19.72
CA HIS A 872 5.05 -7.45 20.50
C HIS A 872 4.69 -7.66 21.98
N LEU A 873 5.69 -7.62 22.86
CA LEU A 873 5.51 -7.75 24.31
C LEU A 873 6.24 -6.62 25.03
N GLU A 874 5.51 -5.83 25.82
CA GLU A 874 6.10 -5.00 26.85
C GLU A 874 5.91 -5.67 28.22
N TRP A 875 7.03 -5.97 28.85
CA TRP A 875 7.06 -6.54 30.18
C TRP A 875 7.20 -5.43 31.23
N ASN A 876 6.16 -5.30 32.06
CA ASN A 876 6.09 -4.31 33.13
C ASN A 876 5.59 -4.95 34.43
N THR A 877 6.43 -5.79 35.04
CA THR A 877 6.18 -6.37 36.36
C THR A 877 7.44 -6.79 37.09
N PRO A 878 7.59 -6.46 38.38
CA PRO A 878 8.69 -6.92 39.21
C PRO A 878 8.50 -8.36 39.76
N ALA A 879 7.52 -9.12 39.24
CA ALA A 879 7.22 -10.46 39.74
C ALA A 879 8.40 -11.43 39.58
N LYS A 880 8.66 -12.24 40.61
CA LYS A 880 9.61 -13.36 40.54
C LYS A 880 8.97 -14.56 39.86
N PHE A 881 9.70 -15.18 38.94
CA PHE A 881 9.36 -16.50 38.40
C PHE A 881 10.13 -17.62 39.11
N ASP A 882 9.44 -18.73 39.37
CA ASP A 882 10.05 -19.99 39.80
C ASP A 882 9.87 -21.02 38.68
N PHE A 883 10.98 -21.58 38.21
CA PHE A 883 11.01 -22.51 37.08
C PHE A 883 12.28 -23.37 37.12
N ARG A 884 12.20 -24.60 36.62
CA ARG A 884 13.36 -25.44 36.33
C ARG A 884 13.74 -25.25 34.86
N PRO A 885 15.03 -25.22 34.49
CA PRO A 885 15.46 -25.06 33.10
C PRO A 885 14.86 -26.11 32.14
N GLU A 886 14.61 -27.33 32.63
CA GLU A 886 14.03 -28.43 31.84
C GLU A 886 12.55 -28.21 31.48
N ASP A 887 11.82 -27.42 32.28
CA ASP A 887 10.38 -27.18 32.10
C ASP A 887 10.09 -26.00 31.15
N VAL A 888 11.13 -25.33 30.63
CA VAL A 888 11.00 -24.16 29.75
C VAL A 888 11.02 -24.62 28.28
N PRO A 889 9.93 -24.45 27.52
CA PRO A 889 9.91 -24.78 26.10
C PRO A 889 10.83 -23.82 25.33
N GLY A 890 11.79 -24.36 24.56
CA GLY A 890 12.72 -23.55 23.76
C GLY A 890 12.03 -22.75 22.65
N ASP A 891 10.91 -23.27 22.13
CA ASP A 891 10.07 -22.70 21.07
C ASP A 891 9.00 -21.71 21.57
N ALA A 892 8.88 -21.53 22.90
CA ALA A 892 7.98 -20.54 23.48
C ALA A 892 8.29 -19.13 22.92
N LEU A 893 7.23 -18.36 22.63
CA LEU A 893 7.34 -17.02 22.05
C LEU A 893 8.12 -16.99 20.72
N GLY A 894 8.05 -18.06 19.93
CA GLY A 894 8.80 -18.18 18.66
C GLY A 894 8.54 -17.07 17.62
N LYS A 895 7.36 -16.43 17.67
CA LYS A 895 6.96 -15.32 16.78
C LYS A 895 7.26 -13.92 17.36
N LEU A 896 7.87 -13.82 18.54
CA LEU A 896 8.13 -12.54 19.18
C LEU A 896 9.19 -11.76 18.43
N GLU A 897 8.83 -10.59 17.91
CA GLU A 897 9.70 -9.69 17.14
C GLU A 897 10.21 -8.52 17.98
N THR A 898 9.34 -7.98 18.83
CA THR A 898 9.61 -6.81 19.68
C THR A 898 9.41 -7.15 21.15
N LEU A 899 10.44 -6.91 21.96
CA LEU A 899 10.41 -7.05 23.40
C LEU A 899 10.81 -5.75 24.10
N SER A 900 9.95 -5.24 24.98
CA SER A 900 10.19 -4.02 25.76
C SER A 900 10.16 -4.32 27.26
N PHE A 901 10.98 -3.62 28.04
CA PHE A 901 11.13 -3.82 29.47
C PHE A 901 10.98 -2.51 30.23
N SER A 902 9.82 -2.29 30.86
CA SER A 902 9.57 -1.11 31.71
C SER A 902 9.87 -1.37 33.20
N SER A 903 9.64 -2.60 33.66
CA SER A 903 9.97 -3.08 35.01
C SER A 903 10.05 -4.61 34.96
N HIS A 904 11.12 -5.21 35.46
CA HIS A 904 11.30 -6.66 35.46
C HIS A 904 12.17 -7.13 36.63
N HIS A 905 12.09 -8.42 36.96
CA HIS A 905 13.03 -9.10 37.87
C HIS A 905 14.03 -9.94 37.05
N ASP A 906 15.24 -10.12 37.55
CA ASP A 906 16.32 -10.88 36.89
C ASP A 906 15.94 -12.33 36.51
N THR A 907 15.01 -12.95 37.23
CA THR A 907 14.54 -14.31 36.92
C THR A 907 13.80 -14.37 35.59
N PHE A 908 13.16 -13.27 35.16
CA PHE A 908 12.52 -13.18 33.86
C PHE A 908 13.54 -13.08 32.71
N LEU A 909 14.63 -12.30 32.88
CA LEU A 909 15.71 -12.27 31.88
C LEU A 909 16.39 -13.62 31.75
N ARG A 910 16.63 -14.31 32.87
CA ARG A 910 17.16 -15.69 32.86
C ARG A 910 16.22 -16.67 32.15
N LEU A 911 14.91 -16.55 32.36
CA LEU A 911 13.90 -17.36 31.67
C LEU A 911 13.99 -17.18 30.14
N LEU A 912 14.05 -15.94 29.66
CA LEU A 912 14.26 -15.63 28.23
C LEU A 912 15.64 -16.10 27.73
N GLY A 913 16.61 -16.18 28.63
CA GLY A 913 17.91 -16.79 28.41
C GLY A 913 17.86 -18.29 28.11
N TYR A 914 16.78 -19.02 28.43
CA TYR A 914 16.60 -20.42 28.05
C TYR A 914 15.79 -20.62 26.75
N MET A 915 15.09 -19.58 26.26
CA MET A 915 14.30 -19.62 25.02
C MET A 915 15.14 -19.29 23.76
N ASP A 916 14.70 -19.73 22.59
CA ASP A 916 15.41 -19.50 21.32
C ASP A 916 15.05 -18.18 20.63
N LEU A 917 13.82 -17.70 20.78
CA LEU A 917 13.30 -16.42 20.23
C LEU A 917 13.80 -16.12 18.80
N PRO A 918 13.57 -17.00 17.80
CA PRO A 918 14.16 -16.90 16.46
C PRO A 918 13.73 -15.63 15.71
N SER A 919 12.54 -15.09 16.00
CA SER A 919 11.98 -13.91 15.32
C SER A 919 12.38 -12.58 15.97
N LEU A 920 13.10 -12.58 17.10
CA LEU A 920 13.40 -11.36 17.83
C LEU A 920 14.31 -10.43 17.01
N ARG A 921 13.87 -9.18 16.81
CA ARG A 921 14.61 -8.14 16.06
C ARG A 921 14.71 -6.82 16.81
N ARG A 922 13.75 -6.51 17.69
CA ARG A 922 13.67 -5.23 18.41
C ARG A 922 13.63 -5.46 19.92
N VAL A 923 14.51 -4.79 20.66
CA VAL A 923 14.56 -4.84 22.12
C VAL A 923 14.60 -3.43 22.69
N LEU A 924 13.78 -3.14 23.71
CA LEU A 924 13.68 -1.81 24.30
C LEU A 924 13.86 -1.90 25.83
N PHE A 925 14.94 -1.33 26.37
CA PHE A 925 15.17 -1.24 27.81
C PHE A 925 14.67 0.12 28.36
N THR A 926 13.35 0.25 28.50
CA THR A 926 12.71 1.48 28.98
C THR A 926 12.93 1.64 30.50
N ARG A 927 13.45 2.80 30.95
CA ARG A 927 13.53 3.20 32.38
C ARG A 927 14.45 2.39 33.32
N LEU A 928 15.31 1.50 32.83
CA LEU A 928 16.12 0.62 33.70
C LEU A 928 17.44 1.25 34.17
N LYS A 929 17.77 1.15 35.47
CA LYS A 929 19.17 1.25 35.95
C LYS A 929 19.91 0.01 35.44
N ARG A 930 21.21 0.09 35.15
CA ARG A 930 22.03 -1.05 34.70
C ARG A 930 21.86 -2.19 35.72
N MET A 931 21.23 -3.29 35.34
CA MET A 931 20.88 -4.42 36.23
C MET A 931 21.50 -5.72 35.69
N GLU A 932 21.84 -6.63 36.61
CA GLU A 932 22.49 -7.92 36.33
C GLU A 932 21.66 -8.78 35.36
N GLY A 933 22.30 -9.41 34.35
CA GLY A 933 21.63 -10.29 33.37
C GLY A 933 21.30 -9.66 32.00
N THR A 934 21.32 -8.33 31.86
CA THR A 934 21.15 -7.67 30.54
C THR A 934 22.26 -8.08 29.57
N ASP A 935 23.48 -8.18 30.09
CA ASP A 935 24.66 -8.54 29.32
C ASP A 935 24.62 -9.99 28.84
N GLU A 936 24.15 -10.92 29.68
CA GLU A 936 23.96 -12.34 29.32
C GLU A 936 22.89 -12.50 28.23
N PHE A 937 21.79 -11.75 28.34
CA PHE A 937 20.73 -11.73 27.34
C PHE A 937 21.24 -11.22 25.99
N LEU A 938 21.99 -10.11 25.97
CA LEU A 938 22.57 -9.56 24.75
C LEU A 938 23.65 -10.47 24.15
N LEU A 939 24.40 -11.21 24.96
CA LEU A 939 25.34 -12.21 24.45
C LEU A 939 24.62 -13.38 23.74
N LYS A 940 23.47 -13.83 24.26
CA LYS A 940 22.69 -14.91 23.62
C LYS A 940 21.95 -14.45 22.37
N HIS A 941 21.28 -13.30 22.42
CA HIS A 941 20.33 -12.86 21.37
C HIS A 941 20.81 -11.69 20.51
N GLY A 942 21.91 -11.02 20.89
CA GLY A 942 22.39 -9.78 20.24
C GLY A 942 22.71 -9.90 18.76
N SER A 943 23.11 -11.09 18.28
CA SER A 943 23.35 -11.34 16.85
C SER A 943 22.11 -11.17 15.97
N LYS A 944 20.89 -11.27 16.55
CA LYS A 944 19.61 -11.16 15.85
C LYS A 944 18.99 -9.76 15.95
N ILE A 945 19.47 -8.93 16.89
CA ILE A 945 18.87 -7.63 17.21
C ILE A 945 19.26 -6.59 16.16
N ILE A 946 18.24 -5.99 15.53
CA ILE A 946 18.36 -4.93 14.54
C ILE A 946 18.07 -3.57 15.15
N HIS A 947 17.17 -3.50 16.15
CA HIS A 947 16.80 -2.26 16.84
C HIS A 947 16.91 -2.43 18.35
N LEU A 948 17.73 -1.60 19.00
CA LEU A 948 17.94 -1.62 20.44
C LEU A 948 17.68 -0.24 21.07
N GLU A 949 16.87 -0.15 22.11
CA GLU A 949 16.81 1.00 23.02
C GLU A 949 17.49 0.69 24.35
N THR A 950 18.36 1.58 24.81
CA THR A 950 19.18 1.41 26.01
C THR A 950 19.49 2.77 26.65
N ARG A 951 19.90 2.78 27.92
CA ARG A 951 20.39 4.00 28.58
C ARG A 951 21.81 4.39 28.18
N SER A 952 22.66 3.43 27.82
CA SER A 952 24.06 3.67 27.44
C SER A 952 24.43 2.85 26.21
N ALA A 953 25.34 3.40 25.39
CA ALA A 953 25.93 2.72 24.24
C ALA A 953 27.10 1.79 24.64
N ASP A 954 27.53 1.77 25.91
CA ASP A 954 28.68 1.01 26.38
C ASP A 954 28.54 -0.50 26.10
N GLY A 955 29.46 -1.05 25.29
CA GLY A 955 29.50 -2.48 24.99
C GLY A 955 28.35 -2.99 24.12
N VAL A 956 27.51 -2.10 23.57
CA VAL A 956 26.38 -2.46 22.71
C VAL A 956 26.86 -2.86 21.32
N PHE A 957 27.73 -2.05 20.73
CA PHE A 957 28.25 -2.27 19.37
C PHE A 957 29.02 -3.58 19.22
N THR A 958 29.65 -4.08 20.29
CA THR A 958 30.37 -5.36 20.27
C THR A 958 29.43 -6.56 20.43
N LYS A 959 28.34 -6.42 21.16
CA LYS A 959 27.37 -7.51 21.42
C LYS A 959 26.31 -7.65 20.34
N CYS A 960 26.02 -6.58 19.59
CA CYS A 960 24.96 -6.53 18.58
C CYS A 960 25.52 -6.20 17.18
N PRO A 961 26.15 -7.15 16.48
CA PRO A 961 26.81 -6.89 15.19
C PRO A 961 25.83 -6.56 14.03
N ALA A 962 24.55 -6.95 14.15
CA ALA A 962 23.51 -6.71 13.15
C ALA A 962 22.70 -5.42 13.40
N LEU A 963 23.12 -4.61 14.37
CA LEU A 963 22.37 -3.44 14.84
C LEU A 963 22.28 -2.36 13.75
N ARG A 964 21.05 -2.02 13.34
CA ARG A 964 20.77 -0.93 12.40
C ARG A 964 20.23 0.32 13.09
N VAL A 965 19.47 0.16 14.18
CA VAL A 965 18.87 1.29 14.90
C VAL A 965 19.27 1.22 16.37
N LEU A 966 19.93 2.28 16.86
CA LEU A 966 20.26 2.41 18.28
C LEU A 966 19.52 3.61 18.87
N CYS A 967 18.78 3.38 19.93
CA CYS A 967 18.07 4.41 20.69
C CYS A 967 18.72 4.57 22.08
N ILE A 968 19.06 5.79 22.46
CA ILE A 968 19.76 6.12 23.71
C ILE A 968 18.90 7.06 24.57
N SER A 969 18.62 6.65 25.81
CA SER A 969 17.75 7.40 26.74
C SER A 969 18.46 7.98 27.99
N GLY A 970 19.77 7.74 28.18
CA GLY A 970 20.55 8.11 29.38
C GLY A 970 21.15 9.53 29.42
N GLU A 971 21.74 9.88 30.58
CA GLU A 971 22.22 11.25 30.93
C GLU A 971 23.70 11.50 30.58
N SER A 972 24.50 10.46 30.34
CA SER A 972 25.94 10.56 30.09
C SER A 972 26.33 9.84 28.80
N LEU A 973 26.49 10.60 27.72
CA LEU A 973 27.11 10.12 26.49
C LEU A 973 28.61 10.35 26.60
N HIS A 974 29.39 9.26 26.63
CA HIS A 974 30.84 9.33 26.56
C HIS A 974 31.27 9.05 25.12
N SER A 975 32.17 9.86 24.57
CA SER A 975 32.70 9.67 23.21
C SER A 975 33.37 8.29 23.05
N GLY A 976 34.00 7.77 24.11
CA GLY A 976 34.59 6.43 24.15
C GLY A 976 33.61 5.25 24.08
N SER A 977 32.30 5.49 24.21
CA SER A 977 31.27 4.46 24.03
C SER A 977 30.96 4.14 22.57
N PHE A 978 31.40 5.00 21.64
CA PHE A 978 31.16 4.87 20.20
C PHE A 978 32.34 4.21 19.51
N VAL A 979 32.08 3.05 18.89
CA VAL A 979 33.07 2.21 18.19
C VAL A 979 32.59 2.03 16.73
N PRO A 980 33.48 1.81 15.73
CA PRO A 980 33.04 1.62 14.35
C PRO A 980 32.01 0.52 14.20
N HIS A 981 30.91 0.80 13.47
CA HIS A 981 29.85 -0.17 13.24
C HIS A 981 29.30 -0.06 11.81
N PRO A 982 29.53 -1.07 10.94
CA PRO A 982 29.23 -0.93 9.51
C PRO A 982 27.73 -0.91 9.19
N ALA A 983 26.89 -1.54 10.02
CA ALA A 983 25.46 -1.72 9.74
C ALA A 983 24.54 -0.65 10.35
N LEU A 984 25.08 0.28 11.17
CA LEU A 984 24.25 1.26 11.87
C LEU A 984 23.69 2.28 10.86
N ALA A 985 22.36 2.35 10.77
CA ALA A 985 21.63 3.20 9.84
C ALA A 985 20.92 4.38 10.51
N LYS A 986 20.50 4.22 11.77
CA LYS A 986 19.79 5.26 12.52
C LYS A 986 20.19 5.31 13.99
N LEU A 987 20.44 6.52 14.49
CA LEU A 987 20.74 6.79 15.89
C LEU A 987 19.68 7.72 16.49
N ILE A 988 19.04 7.31 17.58
CA ILE A 988 17.91 8.04 18.18
C ILE A 988 18.27 8.46 19.60
N PHE A 989 17.98 9.71 19.96
CA PHE A 989 18.11 10.25 21.31
C PHE A 989 16.73 10.66 21.83
N THR A 990 16.19 9.89 22.79
CA THR A 990 14.78 9.99 23.21
C THR A 990 14.50 10.98 24.33
N ARG A 991 15.50 11.33 25.17
CA ARG A 991 15.24 12.16 26.35
C ARG A 991 15.32 13.66 26.06
N THR A 992 14.32 14.41 26.55
CA THR A 992 14.27 15.87 26.56
C THR A 992 15.33 16.43 27.52
N LEU A 993 16.43 16.93 26.97
CA LEU A 993 17.51 17.60 27.71
C LEU A 993 17.10 19.04 28.04
N SER A 994 17.43 19.54 29.23
CA SER A 994 17.27 20.97 29.55
C SER A 994 18.16 21.85 28.67
N LEU A 995 17.84 23.14 28.50
CA LEU A 995 18.63 24.10 27.69
C LEU A 995 20.13 24.14 28.05
N GLY A 996 20.48 23.96 29.33
CA GLY A 996 21.88 23.84 29.78
C GLY A 996 22.52 22.53 29.34
N GLN A 997 21.78 21.42 29.42
CA GLN A 997 22.21 20.09 28.98
C GLN A 997 22.27 19.95 27.45
N ILE A 998 21.47 20.70 26.68
CA ILE A 998 21.60 20.74 25.22
C ILE A 998 22.94 21.37 24.82
N LYS A 999 23.39 22.41 25.54
CA LYS A 999 24.69 23.07 25.29
C LYS A 999 25.90 22.23 25.71
N THR A 1000 25.78 21.40 26.75
CA THR A 1000 26.89 20.56 27.26
C THR A 1000 26.84 19.11 26.79
N GLY A 1001 25.67 18.48 26.79
CA GLY A 1001 25.45 17.07 26.46
C GLY A 1001 25.57 16.74 24.98
N PHE A 1002 25.30 17.68 24.07
CA PHE A 1002 25.52 17.49 22.63
C PHE A 1002 26.91 17.94 22.14
N LYS A 1003 27.82 18.35 23.04
CA LYS A 1003 29.24 18.51 22.67
C LYS A 1003 29.85 17.19 22.17
N CYS A 1004 29.42 16.06 22.73
CA CYS A 1004 29.92 14.74 22.34
C CYS A 1004 29.61 14.41 20.86
N LEU A 1005 28.47 14.84 20.31
CA LEU A 1005 28.20 14.67 18.87
C LEU A 1005 29.20 15.41 17.98
N GLY A 1006 29.91 16.40 18.53
CA GLY A 1006 30.94 17.16 17.81
C GLY A 1006 32.31 16.54 17.85
N GLU A 1007 32.51 15.64 18.81
CA GLU A 1007 33.71 14.84 19.03
C GLU A 1007 33.62 13.48 18.33
N ILE A 1008 32.40 13.02 18.00
CA ILE A 1008 32.16 11.79 17.24
C ILE A 1008 32.47 12.02 15.76
N ASP A 1009 33.35 11.19 15.19
CA ASP A 1009 33.53 11.10 13.75
C ASP A 1009 32.47 10.17 13.13
N PHE A 1010 31.47 10.75 12.47
CA PHE A 1010 30.42 10.00 11.80
C PHE A 1010 30.91 9.23 10.55
N GLY A 1011 32.14 9.49 10.07
CA GLY A 1011 32.79 8.69 9.02
C GLY A 1011 32.99 7.23 9.41
N MET A 1012 32.96 6.90 10.71
CA MET A 1012 33.05 5.53 11.23
C MET A 1012 31.78 4.69 10.97
N TYR A 1013 30.68 5.30 10.49
CA TYR A 1013 29.39 4.66 10.25
C TYR A 1013 28.94 4.84 8.79
N PRO A 1014 29.42 4.01 7.85
CA PRO A 1014 29.19 4.21 6.42
C PRO A 1014 27.72 4.06 6.00
N SER A 1015 26.90 3.35 6.79
CA SER A 1015 25.48 3.12 6.50
C SER A 1015 24.55 4.11 7.22
N LEU A 1016 25.07 5.07 7.99
CA LEU A 1016 24.26 5.98 8.79
C LEU A 1016 23.54 7.00 7.89
N GLU A 1017 22.21 7.01 7.96
CA GLU A 1017 21.37 7.89 7.16
C GLU A 1017 20.71 8.98 8.02
N GLU A 1018 20.40 8.66 9.28
CA GLU A 1018 19.57 9.51 10.13
C GLU A 1018 20.06 9.53 11.59
N VAL A 1019 20.15 10.74 12.15
CA VAL A 1019 20.28 10.98 13.59
C VAL A 1019 19.02 11.70 14.05
N GLN A 1020 18.25 11.05 14.91
CA GLN A 1020 16.98 11.56 15.42
C GLN A 1020 17.14 12.03 16.85
N VAL A 1021 16.68 13.25 17.15
CA VAL A 1021 16.75 13.84 18.50
C VAL A 1021 15.37 14.39 18.86
N TYR A 1022 14.75 13.82 19.89
CA TYR A 1022 13.38 14.18 20.26
C TYR A 1022 13.26 15.58 20.83
N ALA A 1023 14.36 16.16 21.33
CA ALA A 1023 14.41 17.52 21.88
C ALA A 1023 14.52 18.63 20.81
N ILE A 1024 14.60 18.29 19.51
CA ILE A 1024 14.70 19.31 18.47
C ILE A 1024 13.37 20.05 18.33
N GLY A 1025 13.46 21.37 18.46
CA GLY A 1025 12.44 22.30 17.94
C GLY A 1025 13.05 23.04 16.76
N TRP A 1026 12.52 22.80 15.56
CA TRP A 1026 12.97 23.50 14.36
C TRP A 1026 12.60 24.98 14.41
N PRO A 1027 13.46 25.88 13.87
CA PRO A 1027 13.18 27.30 13.86
C PRO A 1027 11.99 27.62 12.93
N THR A 1028 11.00 28.35 13.42
CA THR A 1028 9.80 28.71 12.64
C THR A 1028 9.94 30.05 11.92
N THR A 1029 10.84 30.92 12.40
CA THR A 1029 11.10 32.27 11.89
C THR A 1029 12.53 32.42 11.33
N GLU A 1030 12.74 33.37 10.41
CA GLU A 1030 14.05 33.62 9.80
C GLU A 1030 15.15 33.98 10.83
N ARG A 1031 14.78 34.65 11.91
CA ARG A 1031 15.72 35.00 12.98
C ARG A 1031 16.10 33.81 13.87
N GLU A 1032 15.19 32.88 14.17
CA GLU A 1032 15.49 31.68 14.98
C GLU A 1032 16.56 30.79 14.32
N ILE A 1033 16.69 30.87 12.99
CA ILE A 1033 17.76 30.22 12.21
C ILE A 1033 19.13 30.81 12.58
N HIS A 1034 19.22 32.14 12.67
CA HIS A 1034 20.50 32.85 12.86
C HIS A 1034 20.83 33.17 14.32
N LYS A 1035 19.84 33.34 15.20
CA LYS A 1035 20.00 33.75 16.61
C LYS A 1035 18.95 33.06 17.50
N GLY A 1036 19.40 32.34 18.52
CA GLY A 1036 18.55 31.71 19.54
C GLY A 1036 19.05 30.33 19.94
N TYR A 1037 18.33 29.65 20.83
CA TYR A 1037 18.68 28.29 21.24
C TYR A 1037 18.41 27.27 20.13
N ARG A 1038 17.48 27.54 19.20
CA ARG A 1038 17.14 26.67 18.07
C ARG A 1038 18.16 26.73 16.92
N ALA A 1039 18.95 27.80 16.84
CA ALA A 1039 20.00 27.97 15.83
C ALA A 1039 21.07 26.86 15.90
N ILE A 1040 21.30 26.30 17.11
CA ILE A 1040 22.25 25.20 17.29
C ILE A 1040 21.89 23.98 16.42
N TRP A 1041 20.59 23.67 16.29
CA TRP A 1041 20.10 22.53 15.51
C TRP A 1041 20.29 22.74 14.01
N VAL A 1042 20.22 23.98 13.53
CA VAL A 1042 20.53 24.32 12.14
C VAL A 1042 21.99 24.06 11.84
N THR A 1043 22.90 24.55 12.70
CA THR A 1043 24.34 24.32 12.54
C THR A 1043 24.67 22.83 12.54
N TRP A 1044 24.07 22.05 13.44
CA TRP A 1044 24.25 20.59 13.47
C TRP A 1044 23.71 19.90 12.23
N SER A 1045 22.51 20.30 11.77
CA SER A 1045 21.93 19.71 10.56
C SER A 1045 22.79 20.00 9.34
N GLU A 1046 23.29 21.23 9.18
CA GLU A 1046 24.19 21.58 8.07
C GLU A 1046 25.53 20.84 8.18
N ARG A 1047 26.06 20.63 9.40
CA ARG A 1047 27.29 19.87 9.62
C ARG A 1047 27.11 18.39 9.26
N LEU A 1048 26.00 17.77 9.67
CA LEU A 1048 25.69 16.36 9.38
C LEU A 1048 25.45 16.09 7.88
N MET A 1049 24.95 17.08 7.14
CA MET A 1049 24.81 17.00 5.68
C MET A 1049 26.15 16.73 4.96
N ASN A 1050 27.30 17.11 5.53
CA ASN A 1050 28.61 16.80 4.96
C ASN A 1050 28.87 15.29 4.87
N TRP A 1051 28.30 14.50 5.78
CA TRP A 1051 28.35 13.03 5.76
C TRP A 1051 27.09 12.41 5.13
N LYS A 1052 26.23 13.21 4.50
CA LYS A 1052 24.91 12.79 3.98
C LYS A 1052 23.95 12.23 5.04
N VAL A 1053 24.17 12.60 6.31
CA VAL A 1053 23.32 12.19 7.45
C VAL A 1053 22.27 13.27 7.71
N LYS A 1054 21.00 12.87 7.87
CA LYS A 1054 19.89 13.79 8.19
C LYS A 1054 19.72 13.90 9.71
N LEU A 1055 19.64 15.13 10.21
CA LEU A 1055 19.22 15.40 11.59
C LEU A 1055 17.71 15.57 11.63
N THR A 1056 17.00 14.74 12.40
CA THR A 1056 15.54 14.75 12.47
C THR A 1056 15.01 14.97 13.88
N ASP A 1057 13.83 15.59 14.00
CA ASP A 1057 13.09 15.72 15.25
C ASP A 1057 12.32 14.44 15.61
N ARG A 1058 11.54 14.45 16.71
CA ARG A 1058 10.69 13.32 17.12
C ARG A 1058 9.73 12.84 16.03
N ARG A 1059 9.29 13.74 15.15
CA ARG A 1059 8.33 13.45 14.07
C ARG A 1059 9.03 13.08 12.74
N GLY A 1060 10.36 12.93 12.74
CA GLY A 1060 11.15 12.65 11.54
C GLY A 1060 11.31 13.85 10.62
N GLN A 1061 10.95 15.06 11.08
CA GLN A 1061 11.14 16.28 10.30
C GLN A 1061 12.60 16.70 10.40
N HIS A 1062 13.19 17.14 9.29
CA HIS A 1062 14.57 17.62 9.23
C HIS A 1062 14.62 19.05 8.72
N TRP A 1063 15.70 19.73 9.04
CA TRP A 1063 15.99 21.04 8.49
C TRP A 1063 16.21 20.94 6.98
N ILE A 1064 15.42 21.68 6.22
CA ILE A 1064 15.65 21.94 4.80
C ILE A 1064 16.32 23.31 4.72
N PRO A 1065 17.56 23.42 4.19
CA PRO A 1065 18.21 24.70 4.01
C PRO A 1065 17.32 25.63 3.18
N ARG A 1066 16.95 26.78 3.74
CA ARG A 1066 16.24 27.82 2.98
C ARG A 1066 17.17 28.37 1.90
N LEU A 1067 16.60 28.87 0.80
CA LEU A 1067 17.35 29.59 -0.25
C LEU A 1067 18.23 30.66 0.43
N LYS A 1068 19.55 30.49 0.31
CA LYS A 1068 20.55 31.45 0.82
C LYS A 1068 20.65 32.66 -0.11
#